data_AF-A0A3D3LMS5-F1
#
_entry.id   AF-A0A3D3LMS5-F1
#
_cell.length_a   1.000
_cell.length_b   1.000
_cell.length_c   1.000
_cell.angle_alpha   90.00
_cell.angle_beta   90.00
_cell.angle_gamma   90.00
#
_symmetry.space_group_name_H-M   'P 1'
#
loop_
_entity.id
_entity.type
_entity.pdbx_description
1 polymer ?
#
loop_
_entity_poly.entity_id
_entity_poly.type
_entity_poly.pdbx_seq_one_letter_code
_entity_poly.pdbx_strand_id
1 'polypeptide(L)'
;MLNIITTFMQKFNRKFLLCFFIITIGVAEIYAQNILNWNSPGSGFDSPVRCIMSFQGKTIAAGSFNYSNNINDSLNKIAYLENNVWKKYGNGFNNDVNSIVEFNGELIAAGNFTLSGSNPISRVAKWNGTQWVQMGGGLNNIVYSLCVFNGQLYAGGIFTESNSAPVKYLAKWNGSNWEAVDNSISSFVRTMTVFNNELIIGGFFTSINSNPILRVAKFNGTTFSALGNGFNNTVNVLKDFDGELFAGGSFISSGSSQIASIAKWNGTEWTAIGNGLTGQVYDIYKLSNTIYAGGSISSSGIINILNFAYWNGSQWQQCGSGFSSAVRTIDKIDGKIAVGGDFTTSGALQLRRIAVQDTMSLTWNSIGAGFNLIVNAITVYNGELVAGGSFTMSGMTPVKKIAKWNGTQWIQMGQGFNEDVLTLKVFNGELYAGGIFDSSGNTKLNYIAKWNGSQWVNVGEGFDDQVFVLEIHNGDLYAGGAFYNSGSTELKYLSKLSGNNWVNVGGGTDNAVLAISSYNNELVIGGSFFKAGNINFSRIAKYNGSTWSGFGNGLPGTVFSITNYDNKLIAGGTFSPQGDTGITRLASWDGNSWQKMYNSIERVFGNPLYIRTLKVHNGNLYVGGLFDKINGITYQNVAKYNSSGWSFAGFGLNSVVQTFEVFENQLIAGGGFTFSGNTQVNSIAKLSNTTVNINPISSSVPNEFNLYQNFPNPFNPTTKITFDLPNKDFITLKIYDLTGREIQTLYNGIASSGKYEINFSGDNLSSGVYFYSLQTSKSTQTKKMILIK
;
A
#
# COMPACT_ATOMS: atom_id res chain seq x y z
N MET A 1 15.90 -16.46 -51.47
CA MET A 1 16.59 -17.50 -50.66
C MET A 1 15.63 -18.68 -50.41
N LEU A 2 15.12 -19.34 -51.46
CA LEU A 2 14.15 -20.45 -51.31
C LEU A 2 14.45 -21.70 -52.17
N ASN A 3 15.37 -21.59 -53.14
CA ASN A 3 15.85 -22.72 -53.98
C ASN A 3 17.28 -23.17 -53.62
N ILE A 4 17.69 -23.00 -52.35
CA ILE A 4 19.03 -23.41 -51.86
C ILE A 4 18.91 -24.37 -50.65
N ILE A 5 17.81 -24.31 -49.90
CA ILE A 5 17.59 -25.15 -48.70
C ILE A 5 17.19 -26.59 -49.10
N THR A 6 16.56 -26.76 -50.27
CA THR A 6 16.06 -28.05 -50.78
C THR A 6 17.15 -29.10 -51.06
N THR A 7 18.42 -28.69 -51.15
CA THR A 7 19.53 -29.55 -51.59
C THR A 7 20.34 -30.16 -50.43
N PHE A 8 20.08 -29.78 -49.17
CA PHE A 8 20.88 -30.23 -48.02
C PHE A 8 20.24 -31.36 -47.18
N MET A 9 18.94 -31.61 -47.34
CA MET A 9 18.17 -32.57 -46.54
C MET A 9 18.10 -33.99 -47.16
N GLN A 10 19.24 -34.55 -47.58
CA GLN A 10 19.27 -35.90 -48.21
C GLN A 10 20.42 -36.85 -47.78
N LYS A 11 21.23 -36.46 -46.78
CA LYS A 11 22.16 -37.33 -46.05
C LYS A 11 22.15 -36.84 -44.58
N PHE A 12 21.98 -37.65 -43.54
CA PHE A 12 22.33 -39.06 -43.35
C PHE A 12 21.16 -39.94 -42.84
N ASN A 13 21.39 -41.26 -42.77
CA ASN A 13 20.34 -42.27 -42.60
C ASN A 13 20.16 -42.74 -41.13
N ARG A 14 18.95 -43.20 -40.79
CA ARG A 14 18.63 -43.83 -39.48
C ARG A 14 19.27 -45.21 -39.36
N LYS A 15 19.70 -45.57 -38.14
CA LYS A 15 19.74 -46.97 -37.69
C LYS A 15 19.04 -47.12 -36.33
N PHE A 16 18.02 -47.97 -36.34
CA PHE A 16 17.58 -48.77 -35.18
C PHE A 16 18.76 -49.67 -34.70
N LEU A 17 18.80 -50.22 -33.48
CA LEU A 17 17.77 -50.39 -32.45
C LEU A 17 18.41 -50.38 -31.04
N LEU A 18 17.72 -49.76 -30.07
CA LEU A 18 17.42 -50.29 -28.72
C LEU A 18 18.29 -51.43 -28.14
N CYS A 19 18.90 -51.17 -26.97
CA CYS A 19 19.11 -52.17 -25.92
C CYS A 19 18.71 -51.57 -24.57
N PHE A 20 17.73 -52.19 -23.90
CA PHE A 20 17.43 -51.93 -22.50
C PHE A 20 18.57 -52.47 -21.61
N PHE A 21 18.88 -51.78 -20.51
CA PHE A 21 18.57 -52.33 -19.19
C PHE A 21 18.44 -51.22 -18.12
N ILE A 22 17.84 -51.57 -16.98
CA ILE A 22 17.28 -50.64 -15.99
C ILE A 22 18.09 -50.66 -14.70
N ILE A 23 18.46 -49.49 -14.18
CA ILE A 23 18.48 -49.16 -12.73
C ILE A 23 17.81 -47.78 -12.55
N THR A 24 17.23 -47.53 -11.38
CA THR A 24 16.08 -46.62 -11.15
C THR A 24 16.39 -45.24 -10.55
N ILE A 25 15.55 -44.27 -10.96
CA ILE A 25 15.11 -43.04 -10.24
C ILE A 25 16.12 -41.87 -10.12
N GLY A 26 15.64 -40.64 -10.38
CA GLY A 26 16.45 -39.40 -10.26
C GLY A 26 15.75 -38.05 -10.54
N VAL A 27 14.60 -38.02 -11.25
CA VAL A 27 13.62 -36.91 -11.36
C VAL A 27 14.16 -35.48 -11.61
N ALA A 28 14.32 -35.06 -12.88
CA ALA A 28 14.58 -33.63 -13.20
C ALA A 28 14.26 -33.13 -14.62
N GLU A 29 13.33 -33.71 -15.42
CA GLU A 29 13.17 -33.25 -16.83
C GLU A 29 11.75 -33.35 -17.47
N ILE A 30 10.70 -32.85 -16.80
CA ILE A 30 9.38 -32.60 -17.44
C ILE A 30 8.77 -31.25 -16.99
N TYR A 31 9.49 -30.13 -17.17
CA TYR A 31 8.95 -28.76 -16.99
C TYR A 31 9.70 -27.75 -17.88
N ALA A 32 9.48 -27.78 -19.20
CA ALA A 32 10.17 -26.88 -20.14
C ALA A 32 9.37 -26.34 -21.35
N GLN A 33 8.16 -26.86 -21.65
CA GLN A 33 7.31 -26.32 -22.72
C GLN A 33 5.82 -26.44 -22.35
N ASN A 34 5.18 -25.33 -21.94
CA ASN A 34 3.72 -25.05 -22.01
C ASN A 34 3.30 -23.73 -21.32
N ILE A 35 4.04 -22.62 -21.48
CA ILE A 35 3.65 -21.30 -20.92
C ILE A 35 3.83 -20.17 -21.94
N LEU A 36 2.90 -20.07 -22.91
CA LEU A 36 2.63 -18.88 -23.73
C LEU A 36 1.14 -18.91 -24.18
N ASN A 37 0.45 -17.75 -24.14
CA ASN A 37 -0.93 -17.42 -24.63
C ASN A 37 -2.11 -17.49 -23.62
N TRP A 38 -2.95 -16.42 -23.53
CA TRP A 38 -4.30 -16.41 -22.89
C TRP A 38 -5.18 -15.16 -23.25
N ASN A 39 -6.52 -15.12 -23.00
CA ASN A 39 -7.51 -14.05 -23.37
C ASN A 39 -8.73 -13.89 -22.40
N SER A 40 -9.40 -12.70 -22.26
CA SER A 40 -9.69 -12.12 -20.90
C SER A 40 -10.47 -10.68 -20.79
N PRO A 41 -11.43 -10.30 -19.81
CA PRO A 41 -12.15 -8.91 -19.61
C PRO A 41 -13.09 -8.24 -18.36
N GLY A 42 -12.83 -7.25 -17.43
CA GLY A 42 -13.78 -6.45 -16.47
C GLY A 42 -13.32 -5.66 -15.10
N SER A 43 -13.76 -4.45 -14.52
CA SER A 43 -13.74 -2.91 -14.82
C SER A 43 -14.16 -1.66 -13.81
N GLY A 44 -13.64 -1.26 -12.61
CA GLY A 44 -14.29 -0.42 -11.48
C GLY A 44 -14.00 0.98 -10.73
N PHE A 45 -14.51 1.21 -9.45
CA PHE A 45 -15.18 2.37 -8.65
C PHE A 45 -14.93 3.94 -8.80
N ASP A 46 -15.07 4.90 -7.77
CA ASP A 46 -14.56 6.37 -7.67
C ASP A 46 -13.25 6.56 -6.95
N SER A 47 -12.66 7.77 -6.87
CA SER A 47 -11.85 8.27 -5.76
C SER A 47 -11.63 7.12 -4.76
N PRO A 48 -12.16 7.00 -3.53
CA PRO A 48 -11.62 5.93 -2.69
C PRO A 48 -12.45 5.49 -1.47
N VAL A 49 -11.96 4.60 -0.59
CA VAL A 49 -12.75 3.65 0.26
C VAL A 49 -12.37 3.25 1.76
N ARG A 50 -13.18 3.51 2.83
CA ARG A 50 -12.86 3.36 4.32
C ARG A 50 -13.57 2.39 5.26
N CYS A 51 -14.20 1.32 4.81
CA CYS A 51 -14.68 0.30 5.75
C CYS A 51 -15.40 -0.84 5.08
N ILE A 52 -14.81 -2.01 5.02
CA ILE A 52 -15.41 -3.14 4.32
C ILE A 52 -15.77 -4.22 5.35
N MET A 53 -16.92 -4.84 5.15
CA MET A 53 -17.64 -5.49 6.26
C MET A 53 -18.51 -6.66 5.76
N SER A 54 -18.91 -7.61 6.60
CA SER A 54 -19.95 -8.60 6.23
C SER A 54 -21.36 -8.16 6.61
N PHE A 55 -22.37 -8.36 5.76
CA PHE A 55 -23.78 -8.14 6.16
C PHE A 55 -24.81 -8.86 5.27
N GLN A 56 -25.77 -9.59 5.86
CA GLN A 56 -26.88 -10.27 5.18
C GLN A 56 -26.46 -11.27 4.05
N GLY A 57 -25.33 -11.96 4.21
CA GLY A 57 -24.72 -12.82 3.16
C GLY A 57 -24.25 -12.02 1.92
N LYS A 58 -24.34 -10.72 2.06
CA LYS A 58 -24.32 -9.69 1.06
C LYS A 58 -23.15 -8.78 1.36
N THR A 59 -22.81 -8.00 0.35
CA THR A 59 -21.40 -7.65 0.20
C THR A 59 -21.27 -6.20 -0.33
N ILE A 60 -20.72 -5.27 0.49
CA ILE A 60 -21.18 -3.88 0.52
C ILE A 60 -20.12 -2.76 1.03
N ALA A 61 -20.45 -1.47 1.35
CA ALA A 61 -19.74 -0.17 1.04
C ALA A 61 -19.32 0.91 2.06
N ALA A 62 -18.33 1.76 1.62
CA ALA A 62 -17.83 3.04 2.16
C ALA A 62 -16.68 3.92 1.47
N GLY A 63 -16.86 5.13 0.90
CA GLY A 63 -15.93 5.97 0.04
C GLY A 63 -16.10 7.54 -0.02
N SER A 64 -16.08 8.29 -1.17
CA SER A 64 -16.03 9.82 -1.33
C SER A 64 -16.74 10.73 -2.44
N PHE A 65 -16.94 10.43 -3.75
CA PHE A 65 -18.21 10.50 -4.57
C PHE A 65 -18.52 11.52 -5.73
N ASN A 66 -18.51 11.14 -7.05
CA ASN A 66 -18.86 12.07 -8.20
C ASN A 66 -19.44 11.75 -9.68
N TYR A 67 -19.49 10.58 -10.43
CA TYR A 67 -19.93 10.42 -11.92
C TYR A 67 -19.59 9.11 -12.85
N SER A 68 -20.53 8.25 -13.33
CA SER A 68 -20.66 6.75 -13.68
C SER A 68 -19.77 5.60 -14.33
N ASN A 69 -18.68 5.75 -15.11
CA ASN A 69 -17.96 4.71 -15.88
C ASN A 69 -18.31 4.28 -17.32
N ASN A 70 -19.07 4.88 -18.20
CA ASN A 70 -19.99 6.00 -18.38
C ASN A 70 -19.96 7.23 -17.51
N ILE A 71 -19.90 8.42 -18.06
CA ILE A 71 -20.21 9.62 -17.29
C ILE A 71 -21.73 9.78 -16.94
N ASN A 72 -22.52 8.70 -16.80
CA ASN A 72 -23.97 8.66 -17.13
C ASN A 72 -24.99 8.09 -16.10
N ASP A 73 -24.70 7.11 -15.26
CA ASP A 73 -25.46 6.84 -14.04
C ASP A 73 -25.12 7.91 -12.98
N SER A 74 -26.12 8.61 -12.45
CA SER A 74 -25.95 9.49 -11.30
C SER A 74 -27.26 9.74 -10.56
N LEU A 75 -27.16 9.90 -9.24
CA LEU A 75 -28.11 9.17 -8.40
C LEU A 75 -28.22 9.69 -6.94
N ASN A 76 -27.45 10.70 -6.54
CA ASN A 76 -27.30 11.23 -5.17
C ASN A 76 -26.66 10.24 -4.15
N LYS A 77 -25.39 9.88 -4.35
CA LYS A 77 -24.37 9.33 -3.41
C LYS A 77 -24.20 7.87 -2.74
N ILE A 78 -24.71 6.63 -2.98
CA ILE A 78 -24.40 5.30 -2.22
C ILE A 78 -25.01 3.93 -2.87
N ALA A 79 -24.55 2.63 -2.84
CA ALA A 79 -24.93 1.51 -3.85
C ALA A 79 -25.63 -0.01 -3.56
N TYR A 80 -25.59 -1.28 -4.18
CA TYR A 80 -26.04 -2.65 -3.57
C TYR A 80 -25.03 -3.95 -3.08
N LEU A 81 -24.26 -5.09 -3.52
CA LEU A 81 -23.78 -6.15 -4.63
C LEU A 81 -24.54 -7.30 -5.41
N GLU A 82 -25.22 -7.03 -6.54
CA GLU A 82 -25.99 -7.67 -7.66
C GLU A 82 -25.40 -7.57 -9.07
N ASN A 83 -25.25 -8.75 -9.62
CA ASN A 83 -24.61 -9.15 -10.83
C ASN A 83 -23.11 -8.88 -10.92
N ASN A 84 -22.55 -8.08 -9.99
CA ASN A 84 -21.14 -7.72 -9.84
C ASN A 84 -20.61 -6.42 -10.49
N VAL A 85 -21.45 -5.39 -10.62
CA VAL A 85 -21.24 -3.95 -10.85
C VAL A 85 -22.44 -3.18 -10.34
N TRP A 86 -22.13 -2.08 -9.72
CA TRP A 86 -22.57 -1.84 -8.38
C TRP A 86 -23.71 -0.91 -8.04
N LYS A 87 -24.91 -1.51 -7.93
CA LYS A 87 -26.21 -0.84 -7.88
C LYS A 87 -26.53 -0.04 -6.62
N LYS A 88 -27.73 -0.06 -5.99
CA LYS A 88 -28.27 1.06 -5.16
C LYS A 88 -28.53 1.10 -3.60
N TYR A 89 -29.11 0.25 -2.64
CA TYR A 89 -30.30 0.16 -1.59
C TYR A 89 -30.89 1.30 -0.58
N GLY A 90 -31.97 2.10 -0.88
CA GLY A 90 -32.45 3.44 -0.32
C GLY A 90 -32.49 4.79 -1.18
N ASN A 91 -31.59 5.78 -1.06
CA ASN A 91 -31.49 7.10 -1.77
C ASN A 91 -30.09 7.80 -1.90
N GLY A 92 -29.51 8.43 -0.86
CA GLY A 92 -28.03 8.54 -0.70
C GLY A 92 -27.37 9.89 -0.40
N PHE A 93 -26.23 9.94 0.31
CA PHE A 93 -25.84 11.11 1.13
C PHE A 93 -25.71 12.51 0.48
N ASN A 94 -24.53 13.11 0.49
CA ASN A 94 -24.23 14.41 -0.13
C ASN A 94 -22.76 14.74 0.03
N ASN A 95 -22.33 14.60 1.27
CA ASN A 95 -20.99 14.71 1.76
C ASN A 95 -20.69 13.38 2.44
N ASP A 96 -19.42 13.02 2.43
CA ASP A 96 -18.76 12.46 3.60
C ASP A 96 -19.66 11.82 4.68
N VAL A 97 -19.91 10.51 4.60
CA VAL A 97 -20.72 9.72 5.56
C VAL A 97 -19.93 9.42 6.87
N ASN A 98 -19.96 8.24 7.58
CA ASN A 98 -18.81 7.39 8.13
C ASN A 98 -18.56 6.94 9.72
N SER A 99 -18.24 5.77 10.55
CA SER A 99 -18.18 4.17 10.90
C SER A 99 -19.25 2.98 10.73
N ILE A 100 -19.01 1.80 10.13
CA ILE A 100 -20.09 0.84 9.76
C ILE A 100 -20.23 -0.45 10.56
N VAL A 101 -21.28 -0.51 11.35
CA VAL A 101 -21.53 -1.66 12.20
C VAL A 101 -22.74 -2.46 11.68
N GLU A 102 -22.66 -3.79 11.74
CA GLU A 102 -23.84 -4.62 11.88
C GLU A 102 -24.23 -4.59 13.35
N PHE A 103 -25.42 -4.09 13.62
CA PHE A 103 -25.94 -3.99 14.97
C PHE A 103 -27.40 -4.41 14.94
N ASN A 104 -27.70 -5.51 15.64
CA ASN A 104 -29.01 -6.15 15.69
C ASN A 104 -29.58 -6.56 14.31
N GLY A 105 -28.72 -6.94 13.36
CA GLY A 105 -29.10 -7.22 11.96
C GLY A 105 -29.52 -5.97 11.16
N GLU A 106 -29.51 -4.81 11.80
CA GLU A 106 -29.51 -3.50 11.17
C GLU A 106 -28.07 -2.99 10.99
N LEU A 107 -27.95 -1.80 10.45
CA LEU A 107 -26.90 -1.47 9.50
C LEU A 107 -26.61 0.03 9.60
N ILE A 108 -25.55 0.40 10.32
CA ILE A 108 -25.58 1.64 11.11
C ILE A 108 -24.36 2.57 10.91
N ALA A 109 -24.62 3.82 10.50
CA ALA A 109 -24.18 4.30 9.18
C ALA A 109 -24.32 5.82 8.84
N ALA A 110 -23.50 6.71 9.36
CA ALA A 110 -23.53 8.14 9.12
C ALA A 110 -22.34 9.06 9.44
N GLY A 111 -22.48 10.38 9.18
CA GLY A 111 -21.31 11.14 8.74
C GLY A 111 -20.86 12.52 9.19
N ASN A 112 -19.96 13.05 8.37
CA ASN A 112 -19.87 14.48 8.07
C ASN A 112 -20.99 14.90 7.08
N PHE A 113 -21.94 13.99 6.83
CA PHE A 113 -23.06 14.11 5.91
C PHE A 113 -24.16 14.99 6.50
N THR A 114 -25.09 15.48 5.68
CA THR A 114 -26.30 16.15 6.19
C THR A 114 -27.58 15.68 5.52
N LEU A 115 -27.50 15.00 4.39
CA LEU A 115 -28.66 14.57 3.59
C LEU A 115 -28.54 13.10 3.23
N SER A 116 -29.65 12.47 2.83
CA SER A 116 -29.71 11.28 1.96
C SER A 116 -30.74 11.53 0.86
N GLY A 117 -30.28 11.84 -0.34
CA GLY A 117 -31.04 12.45 -1.40
C GLY A 117 -31.54 13.80 -0.89
N SER A 118 -32.85 13.89 -0.71
CA SER A 118 -33.52 15.02 -0.06
C SER A 118 -33.66 14.89 1.46
N ASN A 119 -33.50 13.71 2.05
CA ASN A 119 -33.81 13.45 3.45
C ASN A 119 -32.74 14.07 4.38
N PRO A 120 -33.06 14.96 5.34
CA PRO A 120 -32.08 15.42 6.31
C PRO A 120 -31.66 14.29 7.24
N ILE A 121 -30.35 14.03 7.35
CA ILE A 121 -29.79 12.99 8.23
C ILE A 121 -28.51 13.53 8.87
N SER A 122 -28.55 13.77 10.18
CA SER A 122 -27.48 14.40 10.95
C SER A 122 -26.54 13.37 11.56
N ARG A 123 -25.52 12.99 10.80
CA ARG A 123 -24.30 12.34 11.33
C ARG A 123 -24.47 10.96 12.03
N VAL A 124 -25.70 10.45 12.22
CA VAL A 124 -26.09 9.07 12.63
C VAL A 124 -27.28 8.52 11.82
N ALA A 125 -27.26 7.27 11.33
CA ALA A 125 -28.37 6.66 10.57
C ALA A 125 -28.36 5.13 10.52
N LYS A 126 -29.50 4.56 10.11
CA LYS A 126 -29.71 3.13 9.88
C LYS A 126 -30.45 2.81 8.57
N TRP A 127 -30.21 1.60 8.04
CA TRP A 127 -30.99 1.05 6.94
C TRP A 127 -32.29 0.46 7.48
N ASN A 128 -33.41 0.77 6.84
CA ASN A 128 -34.69 0.15 7.19
C ASN A 128 -35.20 -0.85 6.14
N GLY A 129 -34.37 -1.22 5.16
CA GLY A 129 -34.78 -2.04 4.01
C GLY A 129 -35.34 -1.28 2.80
N THR A 130 -35.62 0.02 2.92
CA THR A 130 -36.21 0.85 1.83
C THR A 130 -35.62 2.25 1.65
N GLN A 131 -35.18 2.91 2.72
CA GLN A 131 -34.48 4.20 2.70
C GLN A 131 -33.56 4.31 3.92
N TRP A 132 -32.69 5.31 3.93
CA TRP A 132 -31.88 5.60 5.10
C TRP A 132 -32.59 6.55 6.06
N VAL A 133 -32.53 6.18 7.34
CA VAL A 133 -33.30 6.81 8.41
C VAL A 133 -32.33 7.30 9.47
N GLN A 134 -32.46 8.57 9.90
CA GLN A 134 -31.67 9.10 11.01
C GLN A 134 -31.90 8.31 12.29
N MET A 135 -30.84 8.07 13.05
CA MET A 135 -30.94 7.39 14.35
C MET A 135 -31.06 8.42 15.48
N GLY A 136 -32.27 8.54 16.03
CA GLY A 136 -32.60 9.50 17.08
C GLY A 136 -32.40 10.94 16.58
N GLY A 137 -31.86 11.79 17.43
CA GLY A 137 -31.47 13.16 17.08
C GLY A 137 -30.32 13.29 16.08
N GLY A 138 -29.72 12.18 15.65
CA GLY A 138 -28.40 12.25 15.06
C GLY A 138 -27.35 12.72 16.08
N LEU A 139 -26.22 13.24 15.60
CA LEU A 139 -25.17 13.85 16.42
C LEU A 139 -24.69 15.13 15.71
N ASN A 140 -24.33 16.19 16.42
CA ASN A 140 -24.27 17.54 15.84
C ASN A 140 -23.06 17.82 14.92
N ASN A 141 -22.03 16.97 14.96
CA ASN A 141 -20.77 17.20 14.26
C ASN A 141 -20.25 15.90 13.65
N ILE A 142 -19.08 15.96 13.04
CA ILE A 142 -18.29 14.77 12.73
C ILE A 142 -18.12 13.93 14.02
N VAL A 143 -18.85 12.81 14.10
CA VAL A 143 -18.89 11.81 15.20
C VAL A 143 -17.65 10.91 15.14
N TYR A 144 -16.85 10.55 16.18
CA TYR A 144 -15.49 9.89 16.34
C TYR A 144 -15.32 8.36 16.86
N SER A 145 -16.25 7.41 17.19
CA SER A 145 -15.91 5.93 17.39
C SER A 145 -17.08 4.86 17.32
N LEU A 146 -17.09 3.64 16.73
CA LEU A 146 -18.23 2.64 16.88
C LEU A 146 -17.81 1.15 17.02
N CYS A 147 -17.60 0.71 18.25
CA CYS A 147 -17.78 -0.71 18.55
C CYS A 147 -19.26 -1.04 18.79
N VAL A 148 -19.68 -2.26 18.46
CA VAL A 148 -20.55 -3.01 19.37
C VAL A 148 -19.65 -3.53 20.49
N PHE A 149 -20.10 -3.33 21.72
CA PHE A 149 -19.48 -3.90 22.90
C PHE A 149 -20.59 -4.30 23.87
N ASN A 150 -20.52 -5.50 24.44
CA ASN A 150 -21.56 -6.05 25.32
C ASN A 150 -23.00 -5.93 24.75
N GLY A 151 -23.16 -6.12 23.43
CA GLY A 151 -24.44 -5.99 22.74
C GLY A 151 -24.99 -4.55 22.63
N GLN A 152 -24.24 -3.54 23.06
CA GLN A 152 -24.58 -2.13 22.90
C GLN A 152 -23.74 -1.47 21.80
N LEU A 153 -24.37 -0.56 21.08
CA LEU A 153 -23.69 0.24 20.08
C LEU A 153 -23.17 1.55 20.68
N TYR A 154 -21.88 1.81 20.51
CA TYR A 154 -21.23 3.03 20.98
C TYR A 154 -20.87 3.95 19.82
N ALA A 155 -20.76 5.26 20.06
CA ALA A 155 -20.42 6.33 19.12
C ALA A 155 -19.43 7.35 19.73
N GLY A 156 -18.10 7.22 19.65
CA GLY A 156 -17.14 8.32 19.90
C GLY A 156 -17.44 9.56 19.04
N GLY A 157 -16.90 10.76 19.30
CA GLY A 157 -17.35 12.09 18.77
C GLY A 157 -16.30 13.22 18.66
N ILE A 158 -16.34 14.14 17.66
CA ILE A 158 -16.23 15.61 17.92
C ILE A 158 -17.63 16.22 17.93
N PHE A 159 -18.67 15.38 17.83
CA PHE A 159 -19.96 15.81 18.30
C PHE A 159 -19.84 16.23 19.77
N THR A 160 -20.63 17.23 20.13
CA THR A 160 -20.84 17.74 21.49
C THR A 160 -22.29 17.61 21.92
N GLU A 161 -23.22 17.42 20.97
CA GLU A 161 -24.65 17.20 21.23
C GLU A 161 -25.28 16.11 20.34
N SER A 162 -26.40 15.57 20.83
CA SER A 162 -27.49 14.93 20.06
C SER A 162 -28.79 15.64 20.44
N ASN A 163 -29.57 16.13 19.47
CA ASN A 163 -30.84 16.84 19.71
C ASN A 163 -30.75 17.95 20.79
N SER A 164 -29.72 18.81 20.71
CA SER A 164 -29.39 19.86 21.68
C SER A 164 -29.05 19.40 23.11
N ALA A 165 -29.09 18.10 23.41
CA ALA A 165 -28.62 17.55 24.69
C ALA A 165 -27.11 17.32 24.64
N PRO A 166 -26.35 17.65 25.71
CA PRO A 166 -24.91 17.43 25.76
C PRO A 166 -24.62 15.93 25.72
N VAL A 167 -23.95 15.53 24.66
CA VAL A 167 -23.50 14.17 24.41
C VAL A 167 -22.11 14.38 23.86
N LYS A 168 -21.07 14.32 24.69
CA LYS A 168 -19.73 14.75 24.30
C LYS A 168 -18.84 13.57 24.00
N TYR A 169 -18.32 13.54 22.78
CA TYR A 169 -17.17 12.76 22.36
C TYR A 169 -17.22 11.24 22.51
N LEU A 170 -18.16 10.64 23.23
CA LEU A 170 -18.49 9.23 23.22
C LEU A 170 -19.91 9.03 23.74
N ALA A 171 -20.73 8.46 22.88
CA ALA A 171 -22.11 8.18 23.08
C ALA A 171 -22.37 6.68 23.04
N LYS A 172 -23.56 6.28 23.47
CA LYS A 172 -24.13 4.94 23.36
C LYS A 172 -25.55 5.06 22.82
N TRP A 173 -25.96 4.09 22.01
CA TRP A 173 -27.32 3.98 21.50
C TRP A 173 -28.16 3.22 22.51
N ASN A 174 -29.17 3.88 23.08
CA ASN A 174 -30.06 3.26 24.07
C ASN A 174 -31.27 2.51 23.45
N GLY A 175 -31.35 2.44 22.11
CA GLY A 175 -32.51 1.94 21.36
C GLY A 175 -33.29 3.04 20.64
N SER A 176 -33.29 4.27 21.17
CA SER A 176 -34.06 5.42 20.65
C SER A 176 -33.26 6.70 20.50
N ASN A 177 -32.22 6.91 21.33
CA ASN A 177 -31.41 8.11 21.41
C ASN A 177 -29.92 7.80 21.59
N TRP A 178 -29.08 8.78 21.28
CA TRP A 178 -27.69 8.83 21.71
C TRP A 178 -27.59 9.46 23.09
N GLU A 179 -27.12 8.70 24.06
CA GLU A 179 -26.74 9.18 25.39
C GLU A 179 -25.22 9.31 25.44
N ALA A 180 -24.67 10.26 26.23
CA ALA A 180 -23.25 10.20 26.56
C ALA A 180 -22.93 8.88 27.29
N VAL A 181 -21.77 8.28 26.99
CA VAL A 181 -21.15 7.32 27.93
C VAL A 181 -20.58 8.10 29.11
N ASP A 182 -19.90 9.21 28.83
CA ASP A 182 -19.46 10.17 29.84
C ASP A 182 -19.25 11.56 29.21
N ASN A 183 -19.88 12.59 29.78
CA ASN A 183 -19.78 13.97 29.30
C ASN A 183 -18.53 14.74 29.81
N SER A 184 -17.75 14.13 30.69
CA SER A 184 -16.53 14.70 31.27
C SER A 184 -15.27 14.42 30.43
N ILE A 185 -15.37 13.57 29.41
CA ILE A 185 -14.31 13.30 28.45
C ILE A 185 -13.89 14.64 27.81
N SER A 186 -12.62 15.02 27.94
CA SER A 186 -12.22 16.42 27.64
C SER A 186 -12.02 16.74 26.16
N SER A 187 -11.83 15.74 25.30
CA SER A 187 -11.79 15.89 23.85
C SER A 187 -12.08 14.55 23.17
N PHE A 188 -12.00 14.53 21.85
CA PHE A 188 -12.69 13.52 21.06
C PHE A 188 -12.29 12.07 21.30
N VAL A 189 -13.22 11.15 21.58
CA VAL A 189 -12.92 9.70 21.50
C VAL A 189 -12.89 9.30 20.04
N ARG A 190 -11.71 9.35 19.43
CA ARG A 190 -11.46 8.93 18.07
C ARG A 190 -11.18 7.43 17.93
N THR A 191 -11.52 6.57 18.90
CA THR A 191 -11.80 5.13 18.69
C THR A 191 -12.37 4.39 19.88
N MET A 192 -12.72 3.14 19.59
CA MET A 192 -12.86 2.01 20.49
C MET A 192 -12.01 0.83 20.01
N THR A 193 -12.09 -0.27 20.75
CA THR A 193 -12.05 -1.68 20.32
C THR A 193 -12.65 -2.49 21.45
N VAL A 194 -13.01 -3.74 21.19
CA VAL A 194 -13.02 -4.73 22.27
C VAL A 194 -11.60 -5.30 22.41
N PHE A 195 -11.13 -5.48 23.65
CA PHE A 195 -9.97 -6.26 24.04
C PHE A 195 -10.19 -6.79 25.46
N ASN A 196 -9.91 -8.07 25.72
CA ASN A 196 -10.08 -8.70 27.05
C ASN A 196 -11.44 -8.37 27.73
N ASN A 197 -12.52 -8.35 26.94
CA ASN A 197 -13.88 -7.97 27.36
C ASN A 197 -14.02 -6.54 27.95
N GLU A 198 -13.09 -5.64 27.63
CA GLU A 198 -13.21 -4.20 27.86
C GLU A 198 -13.25 -3.43 26.55
N LEU A 199 -14.01 -2.35 26.54
CA LEU A 199 -14.08 -1.36 25.48
C LEU A 199 -12.94 -0.37 25.65
N ILE A 200 -11.87 -0.53 24.87
CA ILE A 200 -10.73 0.37 24.99
C ILE A 200 -10.92 1.54 24.05
N ILE A 201 -11.10 2.72 24.62
CA ILE A 201 -11.26 3.98 23.90
C ILE A 201 -9.93 4.69 23.74
N GLY A 202 -9.76 5.36 22.60
CA GLY A 202 -8.64 6.22 22.28
C GLY A 202 -9.20 7.57 21.85
N GLY A 203 -8.61 8.66 22.30
CA GLY A 203 -9.24 9.97 22.12
C GLY A 203 -8.34 11.15 22.44
N PHE A 204 -8.61 12.37 21.98
CA PHE A 204 -7.73 13.51 22.20
C PHE A 204 -7.93 14.08 23.60
N PHE A 205 -8.78 13.40 24.38
CA PHE A 205 -9.00 13.64 25.79
C PHE A 205 -7.69 13.59 26.57
N THR A 206 -7.49 14.62 27.38
CA THR A 206 -6.52 14.66 28.49
C THR A 206 -7.08 14.07 29.77
N SER A 207 -8.40 13.98 29.89
CA SER A 207 -9.06 13.60 31.13
C SER A 207 -10.47 13.04 30.92
N ILE A 208 -10.90 12.27 31.92
CA ILE A 208 -12.28 11.78 32.12
C ILE A 208 -12.54 11.80 33.63
N ASN A 209 -13.68 12.35 34.05
CA ASN A 209 -14.06 12.67 35.44
C ASN A 209 -12.98 13.45 36.20
N SER A 210 -12.37 14.43 35.53
CA SER A 210 -11.20 15.20 35.99
C SER A 210 -9.92 14.39 36.26
N ASN A 211 -9.95 13.06 36.18
CA ASN A 211 -8.76 12.22 36.27
C ASN A 211 -7.92 12.35 34.99
N PRO A 212 -6.58 12.38 35.07
CA PRO A 212 -5.68 12.53 33.92
C PRO A 212 -5.57 11.23 33.12
N ILE A 213 -6.67 10.79 32.52
CA ILE A 213 -6.70 9.66 31.61
C ILE A 213 -6.22 10.14 30.24
N LEU A 214 -4.92 10.01 30.00
CA LEU A 214 -4.27 10.61 28.84
C LEU A 214 -4.49 9.77 27.58
N ARG A 215 -5.36 10.24 26.69
CA ARG A 215 -5.55 9.79 25.29
C ARG A 215 -5.98 8.34 25.04
N VAL A 216 -5.99 7.48 26.05
CA VAL A 216 -6.47 6.10 26.00
C VAL A 216 -7.09 5.73 27.35
N ALA A 217 -8.20 5.01 27.33
CA ALA A 217 -8.90 4.53 28.52
C ALA A 217 -9.53 3.17 28.24
N LYS A 218 -9.69 2.33 29.26
CA LYS A 218 -10.46 1.08 29.18
C LYS A 218 -11.79 1.22 29.91
N PHE A 219 -12.85 0.67 29.34
CA PHE A 219 -14.22 0.77 29.83
C PHE A 219 -14.85 -0.62 29.94
N ASN A 220 -15.24 -1.00 31.15
CA ASN A 220 -15.79 -2.32 31.46
C ASN A 220 -17.31 -2.44 31.21
N GLY A 221 -17.96 -1.39 30.68
CA GLY A 221 -19.42 -1.28 30.58
C GLY A 221 -20.04 -0.30 31.59
N THR A 222 -19.29 0.10 32.63
CA THR A 222 -19.77 1.01 33.70
C THR A 222 -18.82 2.16 34.00
N THR A 223 -17.50 1.93 34.03
CA THR A 223 -16.51 2.93 34.46
C THR A 223 -15.30 2.98 33.53
N PHE A 224 -14.77 4.19 33.33
CA PHE A 224 -13.46 4.39 32.69
C PHE A 224 -12.34 4.22 33.71
N SER A 225 -11.27 3.56 33.28
CA SER A 225 -9.97 3.58 33.96
C SER A 225 -8.86 3.87 32.95
N ALA A 226 -7.75 4.44 33.42
CA ALA A 226 -6.58 4.61 32.57
C ALA A 226 -6.04 3.25 32.15
N LEU A 227 -5.61 3.16 30.90
CA LEU A 227 -4.83 2.02 30.43
C LEU A 227 -3.37 2.48 30.32
N GLY A 228 -2.49 1.87 31.12
CA GLY A 228 -1.14 2.37 31.38
C GLY A 228 -1.12 3.82 31.88
N ASN A 229 0.01 4.51 31.68
CA ASN A 229 0.16 5.94 31.99
C ASN A 229 -0.63 6.87 31.05
N GLY A 230 -1.38 6.31 30.10
CA GLY A 230 -1.88 7.06 28.94
C GLY A 230 -0.75 7.78 28.19
N PHE A 231 -1.08 8.76 27.35
CA PHE A 231 -0.22 9.22 26.27
C PHE A 231 -0.27 10.71 25.96
N ASN A 232 0.81 11.30 25.47
CA ASN A 232 0.91 12.76 25.34
C ASN A 232 0.29 13.41 24.06
N ASN A 233 -0.36 12.68 23.12
CA ASN A 233 -0.88 13.26 21.85
C ASN A 233 -1.92 12.42 21.04
N THR A 234 -2.32 12.81 19.82
CA THR A 234 -3.40 12.22 18.98
C THR A 234 -3.17 10.76 18.55
N VAL A 235 -3.90 9.83 19.14
CA VAL A 235 -3.92 8.36 18.97
C VAL A 235 -5.12 7.79 18.20
N ASN A 236 -5.30 7.23 16.87
CA ASN A 236 -6.46 6.67 15.81
C ASN A 236 -7.78 5.57 15.91
N VAL A 237 -8.17 4.26 16.44
CA VAL A 237 -7.80 2.78 17.04
C VAL A 237 -7.08 2.24 18.34
N LEU A 238 -7.74 1.26 18.96
CA LEU A 238 -7.11 0.15 19.68
C LEU A 238 -7.37 -1.21 19.00
N LYS A 239 -6.45 -2.17 19.10
CA LYS A 239 -6.47 -3.40 18.32
C LYS A 239 -5.84 -4.56 19.07
N ASP A 240 -6.06 -5.80 18.62
CA ASP A 240 -5.98 -6.98 19.49
C ASP A 240 -5.47 -8.26 18.77
N PHE A 241 -4.15 -8.56 18.74
CA PHE A 241 -3.63 -9.65 17.88
C PHE A 241 -3.74 -11.03 18.45
N ASP A 242 -4.92 -11.62 18.25
CA ASP A 242 -5.27 -12.91 18.81
C ASP A 242 -5.02 -12.88 20.34
N GLY A 243 -5.30 -11.73 20.99
CA GLY A 243 -4.99 -11.44 22.39
C GLY A 243 -3.86 -10.42 22.67
N GLU A 244 -3.37 -9.65 21.70
CA GLU A 244 -2.32 -8.63 21.93
C GLU A 244 -2.85 -7.20 21.75
N LEU A 245 -3.10 -6.47 22.84
CA LEU A 245 -3.62 -5.09 22.76
C LEU A 245 -2.59 -4.07 22.34
N PHE A 246 -3.07 -3.18 21.47
CA PHE A 246 -2.28 -2.31 20.65
C PHE A 246 -3.11 -1.02 20.33
N ALA A 247 -2.86 0.10 21.04
CA ALA A 247 -3.43 1.47 20.84
C ALA A 247 -2.63 2.38 19.89
N GLY A 248 -2.96 3.66 19.67
CA GLY A 248 -1.86 4.60 19.31
C GLY A 248 -1.99 5.77 18.35
N GLY A 249 -0.96 6.64 18.35
CA GLY A 249 -0.93 8.08 18.12
C GLY A 249 0.35 8.85 18.09
N SER A 250 0.27 10.08 17.59
CA SER A 250 1.27 11.15 17.43
C SER A 250 2.14 11.48 18.66
N PHE A 251 2.10 10.65 19.70
CA PHE A 251 2.52 10.95 21.04
C PHE A 251 3.89 10.40 21.36
N ILE A 252 4.72 11.22 21.97
CA ILE A 252 6.13 10.91 22.08
C ILE A 252 6.55 10.27 23.41
N SER A 253 5.59 10.06 24.31
CA SER A 253 5.76 9.31 25.55
C SER A 253 4.46 8.73 26.12
N SER A 254 4.60 7.71 26.97
CA SER A 254 3.57 7.26 27.92
C SER A 254 4.10 7.42 29.34
N GLY A 255 3.61 8.42 30.07
CA GLY A 255 4.29 8.88 31.28
C GLY A 255 5.75 9.27 30.96
N SER A 256 6.68 8.72 31.72
CA SER A 256 8.14 8.85 31.53
C SER A 256 8.71 7.98 30.41
N SER A 257 8.03 6.89 30.01
CA SER A 257 8.54 5.99 28.98
C SER A 257 8.54 6.70 27.63
N GLN A 258 9.71 6.78 26.98
CA GLN A 258 9.83 7.31 25.61
C GLN A 258 9.30 6.29 24.61
N ILE A 259 7.99 6.20 24.60
CA ILE A 259 7.23 5.50 23.59
C ILE A 259 7.14 6.48 22.44
N ALA A 260 8.20 6.52 21.64
CA ALA A 260 8.53 7.70 20.85
C ALA A 260 7.41 8.05 19.86
N SER A 261 6.78 7.06 19.26
CA SER A 261 5.36 6.85 19.39
C SER A 261 5.04 5.41 18.97
N ILE A 262 5.41 4.34 19.68
CA ILE A 262 4.60 3.10 19.85
C ILE A 262 5.30 2.06 20.70
N ALA A 263 4.47 1.26 21.37
CA ALA A 263 4.75 0.25 22.35
C ALA A 263 3.79 -0.96 22.23
N LYS A 264 3.93 -2.07 22.95
CA LYS A 264 2.95 -3.16 23.08
C LYS A 264 2.19 -3.09 24.40
N TRP A 265 0.92 -3.49 24.50
CA TRP A 265 0.37 -3.79 25.83
C TRP A 265 1.00 -5.10 26.29
N ASN A 266 1.88 -5.01 27.29
CA ASN A 266 2.50 -6.21 27.87
C ASN A 266 1.63 -6.87 28.96
N GLY A 267 0.48 -6.27 29.29
CA GLY A 267 -0.41 -6.68 30.39
C GLY A 267 -0.48 -5.67 31.55
N THR A 268 0.55 -4.82 31.73
CA THR A 268 0.66 -3.86 32.85
C THR A 268 0.93 -2.43 32.40
N GLU A 269 1.72 -2.26 31.34
CA GLU A 269 2.05 -0.98 30.75
C GLU A 269 2.11 -1.06 29.22
N TRP A 270 2.27 0.10 28.63
CA TRP A 270 2.62 0.23 27.23
C TRP A 270 4.17 0.17 27.13
N THR A 271 4.75 -0.87 26.50
CA THR A 271 6.22 -1.04 26.34
C THR A 271 6.74 -0.77 24.92
N ALA A 272 7.60 0.22 24.69
CA ALA A 272 8.06 0.60 23.34
C ALA A 272 8.62 -0.64 22.57
N ILE A 273 8.03 -1.06 21.43
CA ILE A 273 8.62 -2.18 20.68
C ILE A 273 9.78 -1.60 19.86
N GLY A 274 10.97 -1.61 20.47
CA GLY A 274 12.12 -0.81 20.02
C GLY A 274 12.06 0.62 20.55
N ASN A 275 12.97 1.47 20.10
CA ASN A 275 13.01 2.92 20.40
C ASN A 275 11.67 3.69 20.23
N GLY A 276 10.69 3.18 19.49
CA GLY A 276 11.00 2.71 18.14
C GLY A 276 11.48 3.90 17.33
N LEU A 277 10.69 4.97 17.34
CA LEU A 277 10.70 6.03 16.34
C LEU A 277 9.66 7.14 16.75
N THR A 278 9.76 8.45 16.49
CA THR A 278 8.88 9.52 17.11
C THR A 278 7.56 10.17 16.42
N GLY A 279 6.46 9.56 15.88
CA GLY A 279 5.81 10.02 14.57
C GLY A 279 4.42 9.81 13.85
N GLN A 280 3.18 10.16 14.34
CA GLN A 280 1.79 10.07 13.72
C GLN A 280 1.60 9.19 12.47
N VAL A 281 0.82 8.12 12.58
CA VAL A 281 0.97 6.92 11.76
C VAL A 281 -0.38 6.14 11.68
N TYR A 282 -0.51 4.97 11.02
CA TYR A 282 -1.82 4.30 10.99
C TYR A 282 -2.10 2.78 11.00
N ASP A 283 -1.23 1.74 10.89
CA ASP A 283 -1.71 0.32 10.94
C ASP A 283 -0.90 -0.80 11.80
N ILE A 284 -1.47 -1.88 12.46
CA ILE A 284 -0.82 -3.22 12.92
C ILE A 284 -1.50 -4.45 12.23
N TYR A 285 -0.96 -5.68 12.10
CA TYR A 285 -1.56 -6.96 11.64
C TYR A 285 -0.58 -8.10 11.61
N LYS A 286 -0.84 -9.02 12.53
CA LYS A 286 -0.17 -10.30 12.62
C LYS A 286 -0.37 -11.16 11.39
N LEU A 287 0.72 -11.53 10.75
CA LEU A 287 0.77 -12.74 9.93
C LEU A 287 2.09 -13.46 10.30
N SER A 288 1.99 -14.31 11.32
CA SER A 288 3.10 -15.05 11.99
C SER A 288 3.73 -14.37 13.22
N ASN A 289 5.02 -13.96 13.24
CA ASN A 289 5.82 -13.74 14.48
C ASN A 289 6.61 -12.42 14.65
N THR A 290 7.55 -12.10 13.74
CA THR A 290 8.19 -10.74 13.62
C THR A 290 7.07 -9.71 13.34
N ILE A 291 7.22 -8.36 13.48
CA ILE A 291 6.05 -7.42 13.55
C ILE A 291 5.94 -6.22 12.43
N TYR A 292 5.01 -6.31 11.38
CA TYR A 292 4.44 -5.70 10.05
C TYR A 292 4.00 -4.17 9.85
N ALA A 293 4.56 -3.04 10.35
CA ALA A 293 3.98 -1.65 10.70
C ALA A 293 4.05 -0.25 9.93
N GLY A 294 3.12 0.75 10.11
CA GLY A 294 3.35 2.21 9.76
C GLY A 294 2.42 3.39 9.36
N GLY A 295 2.95 4.61 9.00
CA GLY A 295 2.20 5.94 8.95
C GLY A 295 2.65 7.50 8.83
N SER A 296 3.66 8.16 9.43
CA SER A 296 4.47 9.36 8.99
C SER A 296 5.95 9.54 9.50
N ILE A 297 6.95 8.76 9.01
CA ILE A 297 8.24 8.57 9.66
C ILE A 297 9.20 9.76 9.68
N SER A 298 9.77 10.14 10.82
CA SER A 298 10.71 11.28 10.80
C SER A 298 11.92 11.43 11.77
N SER A 299 12.26 10.55 12.72
CA SER A 299 13.37 10.71 13.70
C SER A 299 13.60 9.43 14.50
N SER A 300 14.30 8.44 13.94
CA SER A 300 14.14 7.00 14.26
C SER A 300 14.52 6.54 15.68
N GLY A 301 15.02 7.44 16.50
CA GLY A 301 16.32 7.14 17.07
C GLY A 301 17.33 6.80 15.96
N ILE A 302 17.41 5.52 15.58
CA ILE A 302 18.63 4.91 15.03
C ILE A 302 18.89 5.19 13.54
N ILE A 303 18.03 4.74 12.62
CA ILE A 303 18.40 4.58 11.19
C ILE A 303 17.18 4.92 10.33
N ASN A 304 17.38 5.47 9.13
CA ASN A 304 16.29 6.10 8.39
C ASN A 304 15.58 5.18 7.43
N ILE A 305 14.34 5.52 7.13
CA ILE A 305 13.31 4.58 6.67
C ILE A 305 12.31 5.43 5.89
N LEU A 306 11.48 4.82 5.05
CA LEU A 306 10.39 5.50 4.42
C LEU A 306 9.16 4.64 4.22
N ASN A 307 8.03 5.35 4.18
CA ASN A 307 6.71 5.05 4.74
C ASN A 307 6.46 3.79 5.62
N PHE A 308 7.43 2.90 5.92
CA PHE A 308 7.20 1.47 6.20
C PHE A 308 8.21 0.74 7.08
N ALA A 309 7.76 -0.15 7.99
CA ALA A 309 8.68 -0.96 8.79
C ALA A 309 8.27 -2.35 9.32
N TYR A 310 9.22 -3.29 9.32
CA TYR A 310 9.07 -4.54 10.11
C TYR A 310 9.82 -4.47 11.39
N TRP A 311 9.41 -5.31 12.31
CA TRP A 311 10.08 -5.55 13.55
C TRP A 311 10.58 -6.98 13.54
N ASN A 312 11.78 -7.18 13.02
CA ASN A 312 12.39 -8.49 12.70
C ASN A 312 12.71 -9.39 13.91
N GLY A 313 11.83 -9.41 14.92
CA GLY A 313 12.08 -9.83 16.29
C GLY A 313 12.79 -8.75 17.11
N SER A 314 13.69 -7.96 16.51
CA SER A 314 14.72 -7.20 17.24
C SER A 314 14.77 -5.69 16.97
N GLN A 315 14.42 -5.27 15.76
CA GLN A 315 14.57 -3.90 15.29
C GLN A 315 13.54 -3.60 14.22
N TRP A 316 13.17 -2.33 14.19
CA TRP A 316 12.43 -1.71 13.12
C TRP A 316 13.23 -1.63 11.83
N GLN A 317 12.75 -2.10 10.68
CA GLN A 317 13.53 -2.46 9.48
C GLN A 317 12.73 -2.31 8.11
N GLN A 318 13.21 -2.56 6.84
CA GLN A 318 12.62 -2.34 5.42
C GLN A 318 13.37 -3.17 4.28
N CYS A 319 13.48 -2.82 2.97
CA CYS A 319 14.35 -3.25 1.79
C CYS A 319 14.61 -1.99 0.89
N GLY A 320 15.45 -2.16 -0.14
CA GLY A 320 15.70 -1.44 -1.40
C GLY A 320 15.45 0.06 -1.64
N SER A 321 14.27 0.64 -1.40
CA SER A 321 13.90 1.81 -2.23
C SER A 321 12.97 2.94 -1.73
N GLY A 322 12.95 3.43 -0.49
CA GLY A 322 12.53 4.80 -0.10
C GLY A 322 11.10 5.31 -0.42
N PHE A 323 10.09 5.08 0.41
CA PHE A 323 8.74 5.59 0.26
C PHE A 323 8.65 7.04 0.63
N SER A 324 8.88 7.95 -0.29
CA SER A 324 8.15 9.21 -0.21
C SER A 324 6.66 9.01 -0.43
N SER A 325 6.00 7.95 0.06
CA SER A 325 4.56 7.77 -0.16
C SER A 325 3.62 7.02 0.72
N ALA A 326 2.42 7.65 0.77
CA ALA A 326 1.47 7.88 1.86
C ALA A 326 0.47 6.82 1.84
N VAL A 327 -0.07 6.41 2.97
CA VAL A 327 -0.53 5.08 2.95
C VAL A 327 -1.93 4.69 3.59
N ARG A 328 -3.00 4.28 2.77
CA ARG A 328 -4.40 3.66 2.88
C ARG A 328 -4.76 2.07 2.88
N THR A 329 -4.10 1.00 2.35
CA THR A 329 -4.27 -0.47 2.71
C THR A 329 -3.30 -1.71 2.45
N ILE A 330 -3.60 -2.90 3.00
CA ILE A 330 -2.72 -4.09 3.14
C ILE A 330 -2.81 -5.36 2.24
N ASP A 331 -3.90 -5.94 1.75
CA ASP A 331 -4.00 -7.38 2.14
C ASP A 331 -3.00 -8.39 1.57
N LYS A 332 -2.82 -9.40 2.40
CA LYS A 332 -2.26 -10.67 2.02
C LYS A 332 -2.96 -11.17 0.74
N ILE A 333 -2.19 -11.34 -0.32
CA ILE A 333 -2.58 -12.05 -1.55
C ILE A 333 -1.48 -13.05 -1.89
N ASP A 334 -1.83 -14.31 -2.14
CA ASP A 334 -0.90 -15.38 -2.58
C ASP A 334 0.43 -15.49 -1.80
N GLY A 335 0.39 -15.37 -0.47
CA GLY A 335 1.60 -15.44 0.39
C GLY A 335 2.45 -14.16 0.43
N LYS A 336 1.91 -13.07 -0.12
CA LYS A 336 2.53 -11.75 -0.36
C LYS A 336 1.59 -10.65 0.16
N ILE A 337 1.96 -9.36 0.24
CA ILE A 337 1.27 -8.36 1.11
C ILE A 337 0.97 -6.92 0.50
N ALA A 338 -0.28 -6.58 0.01
CA ALA A 338 -0.81 -5.76 -1.18
C ALA A 338 -1.44 -4.31 -1.03
N VAL A 339 -1.80 -3.57 -2.15
CA VAL A 339 -1.96 -2.06 -2.20
C VAL A 339 -2.48 -1.19 -3.47
N GLY A 340 -2.92 0.12 -3.30
CA GLY A 340 -3.10 1.32 -4.24
C GLY A 340 -3.54 2.81 -3.73
N GLY A 341 -3.54 3.95 -4.52
CA GLY A 341 -3.43 5.50 -4.25
C GLY A 341 -3.02 6.70 -5.32
N ASP A 342 -2.01 7.64 -5.12
CA ASP A 342 -1.29 8.75 -5.98
C ASP A 342 0.32 8.62 -6.30
N PHE A 343 1.40 9.47 -6.39
CA PHE A 343 2.93 9.13 -6.58
C PHE A 343 3.59 8.95 -8.12
N THR A 344 4.91 8.64 -8.53
CA THR A 344 5.65 8.15 -9.86
C THR A 344 6.92 7.05 -9.93
N THR A 345 8.30 7.22 -9.94
CA THR A 345 9.62 6.39 -9.75
C THR A 345 10.15 5.35 -8.60
N SER A 346 10.23 3.99 -8.57
CA SER A 346 10.91 3.18 -7.43
C SER A 346 12.22 2.47 -7.75
N GLY A 347 13.38 2.74 -7.14
CA GLY A 347 14.62 1.92 -7.24
C GLY A 347 15.79 2.55 -7.99
N ALA A 348 16.45 1.84 -8.87
CA ALA A 348 16.60 2.38 -10.22
C ALA A 348 15.53 1.76 -11.09
N LEU A 349 14.30 1.70 -10.62
CA LEU A 349 13.24 1.09 -11.38
C LEU A 349 12.24 2.07 -11.89
N GLN A 350 12.17 2.04 -13.20
CA GLN A 350 11.01 2.21 -14.01
C GLN A 350 9.86 1.30 -13.57
N LEU A 351 8.62 1.80 -13.70
CA LEU A 351 7.47 1.15 -13.11
C LEU A 351 5.99 1.44 -13.61
N ARG A 352 5.60 2.62 -14.09
CA ARG A 352 4.23 3.10 -14.49
C ARG A 352 2.99 2.87 -13.61
N ARG A 353 2.88 1.87 -12.70
CA ARG A 353 2.24 2.02 -11.34
C ARG A 353 2.04 0.87 -10.36
N ILE A 354 2.58 -0.33 -10.44
CA ILE A 354 2.21 -1.38 -9.46
C ILE A 354 3.17 -2.59 -9.59
N ALA A 355 3.50 -3.34 -8.51
CA ALA A 355 4.52 -4.42 -8.11
C ALA A 355 4.35 -5.35 -6.77
N VAL A 356 4.13 -6.68 -6.58
CA VAL A 356 3.61 -7.36 -5.31
C VAL A 356 4.78 -8.09 -4.81
N GLN A 357 5.14 -7.84 -3.58
CA GLN A 357 6.27 -8.40 -2.94
C GLN A 357 5.93 -9.83 -2.60
N ASP A 358 6.42 -10.75 -3.47
CA ASP A 358 9.07 -12.70 -3.36
C ASP A 358 9.56 -13.27 -2.00
N THR A 359 9.12 -14.44 -1.55
CA THR A 359 9.14 -14.65 -0.10
C THR A 359 10.55 -15.00 0.43
N MET A 360 11.62 -14.77 -0.38
CA MET A 360 13.03 -15.10 -0.14
C MET A 360 14.12 -14.06 -0.53
N SER A 361 14.15 -13.42 -1.72
CA SER A 361 15.39 -12.77 -2.26
C SER A 361 15.71 -11.31 -1.89
N LEU A 362 14.72 -10.51 -1.53
CA LEU A 362 14.79 -9.05 -1.39
C LEU A 362 15.05 -8.38 -2.78
N THR A 363 14.04 -8.21 -3.66
CA THR A 363 14.17 -7.47 -4.97
C THR A 363 12.88 -6.79 -5.49
N TRP A 364 12.78 -5.50 -5.93
CA TRP A 364 11.72 -5.07 -6.93
C TRP A 364 12.07 -5.63 -8.32
N ASN A 365 11.18 -5.74 -9.30
CA ASN A 365 11.41 -6.33 -10.63
C ASN A 365 10.43 -5.72 -11.68
N SER A 366 10.41 -6.16 -12.95
CA SER A 366 9.56 -5.63 -14.06
C SER A 366 8.64 -6.65 -14.69
N ILE A 367 7.54 -6.13 -15.25
CA ILE A 367 6.75 -6.74 -16.31
C ILE A 367 6.61 -5.70 -17.44
N GLY A 368 7.02 -6.09 -18.65
CA GLY A 368 6.73 -5.36 -19.88
C GLY A 368 7.20 -3.91 -19.96
N ALA A 369 6.75 -3.23 -21.01
CA ALA A 369 7.26 -1.93 -21.46
C ALA A 369 6.72 -0.71 -20.70
N GLY A 370 6.20 -0.91 -19.49
CA GLY A 370 5.54 0.16 -18.75
C GLY A 370 4.31 0.68 -19.46
N PHE A 371 3.94 1.93 -19.19
CA PHE A 371 2.57 2.42 -19.38
C PHE A 371 2.43 3.95 -19.27
N ASN A 372 2.84 4.70 -20.30
CA ASN A 372 3.19 6.13 -20.34
C ASN A 372 2.86 7.03 -19.12
N LEU A 373 1.60 7.13 -18.71
CA LEU A 373 1.16 7.88 -17.53
C LEU A 373 1.14 7.02 -16.26
N ILE A 374 0.08 6.23 -16.07
CA ILE A 374 -0.43 5.75 -14.77
C ILE A 374 -1.04 4.33 -14.92
N VAL A 375 -0.70 3.33 -14.09
CA VAL A 375 -1.09 1.87 -13.92
C VAL A 375 -1.59 1.50 -12.48
N ASN A 376 -2.45 2.28 -11.84
CA ASN A 376 -2.69 2.15 -10.41
C ASN A 376 -3.31 0.91 -9.74
N ALA A 377 -3.56 -0.20 -10.43
CA ALA A 377 -2.96 -1.43 -9.89
C ALA A 377 -2.56 -2.44 -10.94
N ILE A 378 -1.86 -3.49 -10.46
CA ILE A 378 -1.59 -4.78 -11.08
C ILE A 378 -2.33 -5.82 -10.21
N THR A 379 -2.80 -6.94 -10.76
CA THR A 379 -3.18 -8.14 -9.99
C THR A 379 -2.72 -9.42 -10.73
N VAL A 380 -2.42 -10.54 -10.08
CA VAL A 380 -2.18 -11.82 -10.79
C VAL A 380 -3.49 -12.54 -11.03
N TYR A 381 -3.82 -12.76 -12.31
CA TYR A 381 -5.03 -13.45 -12.77
C TYR A 381 -4.70 -14.65 -13.65
N ASN A 382 -5.12 -15.84 -13.20
CA ASN A 382 -4.97 -17.10 -13.94
C ASN A 382 -3.54 -17.34 -14.48
N GLY A 383 -2.54 -17.00 -13.66
CA GLY A 383 -1.10 -17.13 -13.95
C GLY A 383 -0.50 -15.97 -14.75
N GLU A 384 -1.31 -15.21 -15.46
CA GLU A 384 -0.91 -13.93 -16.05
C GLU A 384 -0.94 -12.83 -15.00
N LEU A 385 -0.26 -11.73 -15.27
CA LEU A 385 -0.42 -10.54 -14.45
C LEU A 385 -1.10 -9.43 -15.25
N VAL A 386 -1.89 -8.62 -14.56
CA VAL A 386 -2.86 -7.68 -15.12
C VAL A 386 -2.60 -6.29 -14.58
N ALA A 387 -2.80 -5.21 -15.33
CA ALA A 387 -2.41 -3.82 -15.07
C ALA A 387 -3.42 -2.77 -15.53
N GLY A 388 -3.63 -1.67 -14.81
CA GLY A 388 -4.31 -0.48 -15.35
C GLY A 388 -4.11 0.79 -14.53
N GLY A 389 -4.21 2.00 -15.14
CA GLY A 389 -4.27 3.39 -14.60
C GLY A 389 -4.53 4.48 -15.66
N SER A 390 -4.20 5.77 -15.49
CA SER A 390 -4.27 6.82 -16.55
C SER A 390 -3.49 6.58 -17.83
N PHE A 391 -2.72 5.49 -17.93
CA PHE A 391 -1.91 5.19 -19.08
C PHE A 391 -2.77 5.08 -20.33
N THR A 392 -2.25 5.57 -21.44
CA THR A 392 -2.85 5.37 -22.76
C THR A 392 -1.99 4.51 -23.66
N MET A 393 -0.72 4.23 -23.28
CA MET A 393 0.23 3.44 -24.07
C MET A 393 1.19 2.62 -23.22
N SER A 394 1.49 1.39 -23.62
CA SER A 394 2.58 0.56 -23.10
C SER A 394 3.69 0.49 -24.14
N GLY A 395 4.86 1.07 -23.86
CA GLY A 395 5.81 1.42 -24.91
C GLY A 395 5.13 2.29 -25.98
N MET A 396 4.92 1.72 -27.18
CA MET A 396 4.19 2.33 -28.29
C MET A 396 2.78 1.76 -28.50
N THR A 397 2.42 0.67 -27.81
CA THR A 397 1.13 -0.02 -27.98
C THR A 397 0.03 0.74 -27.26
N PRO A 398 -1.04 1.20 -27.93
CA PRO A 398 -2.21 1.73 -27.25
C PRO A 398 -2.83 0.65 -26.37
N VAL A 399 -2.82 0.93 -25.08
CA VAL A 399 -3.52 0.15 -24.07
C VAL A 399 -4.26 1.20 -23.30
N LYS A 400 -5.55 1.42 -23.59
CA LYS A 400 -6.23 2.50 -22.90
C LYS A 400 -6.49 2.02 -21.49
N LYS A 401 -5.70 2.54 -20.56
CA LYS A 401 -5.91 2.53 -19.12
C LYS A 401 -5.85 1.18 -18.44
N ILE A 402 -5.79 0.08 -19.20
CA ILE A 402 -5.81 -1.29 -18.69
C ILE A 402 -5.23 -2.30 -19.72
N ALA A 403 -4.51 -3.32 -19.25
CA ALA A 403 -3.80 -4.32 -20.04
C ALA A 403 -3.36 -5.52 -19.20
N LYS A 404 -2.89 -6.61 -19.84
CA LYS A 404 -2.24 -7.73 -19.13
C LYS A 404 -0.99 -8.25 -19.81
N TRP A 405 -0.13 -8.77 -18.97
CA TRP A 405 1.07 -9.49 -19.28
C TRP A 405 0.79 -10.96 -19.53
N ASN A 406 0.82 -11.31 -20.81
CA ASN A 406 0.74 -12.68 -21.29
C ASN A 406 2.09 -13.44 -21.22
N GLY A 407 3.04 -12.98 -20.39
CA GLY A 407 4.43 -13.44 -20.38
C GLY A 407 5.38 -12.69 -21.33
N THR A 408 4.89 -11.85 -22.25
CA THR A 408 5.74 -11.18 -23.28
C THR A 408 5.43 -9.71 -23.55
N GLN A 409 4.18 -9.28 -23.47
CA GLN A 409 3.77 -7.89 -23.67
C GLN A 409 2.51 -7.54 -22.88
N TRP A 410 2.29 -6.24 -22.65
CA TRP A 410 1.05 -5.71 -22.10
C TRP A 410 -0.01 -5.61 -23.21
N ILE A 411 -0.86 -6.62 -23.30
CA ILE A 411 -1.98 -6.69 -24.25
C ILE A 411 -3.13 -5.82 -23.74
N GLN A 412 -3.69 -4.94 -24.58
CA GLN A 412 -4.90 -4.21 -24.21
C GLN A 412 -5.99 -5.21 -23.92
N MET A 413 -6.53 -5.06 -22.74
CA MET A 413 -7.62 -5.83 -22.25
C MET A 413 -8.94 -5.20 -22.71
N GLY A 414 -9.87 -6.01 -23.25
CA GLY A 414 -11.11 -5.52 -23.86
C GLY A 414 -10.92 -4.32 -24.80
N GLN A 415 -11.83 -3.35 -24.77
CA GLN A 415 -11.67 -2.08 -25.51
C GLN A 415 -10.81 -1.04 -24.78
N GLY A 416 -10.07 -1.47 -23.76
CA GLY A 416 -9.47 -0.60 -22.76
C GLY A 416 -10.54 0.21 -22.04
N PHE A 417 -10.15 1.32 -21.43
CA PHE A 417 -11.06 2.35 -20.94
C PHE A 417 -10.61 3.73 -21.36
N ASN A 418 -11.50 4.70 -21.40
CA ASN A 418 -11.12 6.08 -21.73
C ASN A 418 -10.31 6.78 -20.62
N GLU A 419 -10.48 6.43 -19.34
CA GLU A 419 -9.85 7.07 -18.17
C GLU A 419 -9.38 6.05 -17.06
N ASP A 420 -8.80 6.52 -15.95
CA ASP A 420 -7.63 5.96 -15.22
C ASP A 420 -7.78 4.76 -14.27
N VAL A 421 -7.50 3.48 -14.60
CA VAL A 421 -7.58 2.39 -13.58
C VAL A 421 -6.76 2.59 -12.28
N LEU A 422 -7.27 3.13 -11.16
CA LEU A 422 -6.52 3.16 -9.89
C LEU A 422 -6.54 1.86 -9.09
N THR A 423 -7.09 0.73 -9.62
CA THR A 423 -6.83 -0.62 -9.07
C THR A 423 -7.24 -1.92 -9.83
N LEU A 424 -6.96 -3.10 -9.23
CA LEU A 424 -7.20 -4.47 -9.69
C LEU A 424 -7.20 -5.49 -8.55
N LYS A 425 -7.98 -6.59 -8.69
CA LYS A 425 -7.91 -7.79 -7.84
C LYS A 425 -8.53 -9.02 -8.51
N VAL A 426 -8.22 -10.21 -8.00
CA VAL A 426 -8.76 -11.50 -8.46
C VAL A 426 -9.49 -12.21 -7.33
N PHE A 427 -10.74 -12.57 -7.56
CA PHE A 427 -11.62 -13.24 -6.60
C PHE A 427 -12.50 -14.30 -7.26
N ASN A 428 -12.69 -15.44 -6.59
CA ASN A 428 -13.46 -16.59 -7.09
C ASN A 428 -13.12 -17.02 -8.53
N GLY A 429 -11.85 -16.83 -8.94
CA GLY A 429 -11.39 -17.16 -10.29
C GLY A 429 -11.76 -16.13 -11.36
N GLU A 430 -12.31 -14.97 -10.97
CA GLU A 430 -12.62 -13.83 -11.83
C GLU A 430 -11.74 -12.62 -11.44
N LEU A 431 -11.39 -11.79 -12.41
CA LEU A 431 -10.66 -10.55 -12.19
C LEU A 431 -11.59 -9.34 -12.21
N TYR A 432 -11.15 -8.29 -11.53
CA TYR A 432 -11.84 -7.04 -11.29
C TYR A 432 -10.82 -5.90 -11.44
N ALA A 433 -11.09 -4.90 -12.28
CA ALA A 433 -10.28 -3.66 -12.40
C ALA A 433 -10.92 -2.44 -11.75
N GLY A 434 -10.42 -1.23 -11.97
CA GLY A 434 -11.14 0.02 -11.68
C GLY A 434 -10.31 1.27 -11.71
N GLY A 435 -10.93 2.44 -11.87
CA GLY A 435 -10.36 3.77 -11.83
C GLY A 435 -11.13 4.85 -12.61
N ILE A 436 -10.52 6.01 -12.95
CA ILE A 436 -11.19 7.24 -13.49
C ILE A 436 -12.03 7.11 -14.78
N PHE A 437 -12.25 5.91 -15.31
CA PHE A 437 -12.91 5.67 -16.60
C PHE A 437 -14.38 6.08 -16.74
N ASP A 438 -14.84 6.17 -17.97
CA ASP A 438 -16.21 6.49 -18.36
C ASP A 438 -16.69 5.69 -19.59
N SER A 439 -16.07 4.54 -19.88
CA SER A 439 -16.56 3.48 -20.78
C SER A 439 -15.53 2.37 -20.99
N SER A 440 -15.94 1.25 -21.60
CA SER A 440 -15.02 0.40 -22.39
C SER A 440 -15.48 0.32 -23.84
N GLY A 441 -14.97 1.25 -24.65
CA GLY A 441 -15.48 1.47 -25.99
C GLY A 441 -16.93 1.91 -25.94
N ASN A 442 -17.83 1.13 -26.52
CA ASN A 442 -19.27 1.41 -26.47
C ASN A 442 -19.98 0.70 -25.32
N THR A 443 -19.28 -0.12 -24.52
CA THR A 443 -19.91 -0.89 -23.45
C THR A 443 -20.30 0.05 -22.32
N LYS A 444 -21.60 0.12 -22.02
CA LYS A 444 -22.09 0.84 -20.85
C LYS A 444 -21.56 0.09 -19.61
N LEU A 445 -20.50 0.61 -19.01
CA LEU A 445 -19.73 0.05 -17.89
C LEU A 445 -19.95 0.88 -16.65
N ASN A 446 -19.87 0.35 -15.44
CA ASN A 446 -20.41 1.13 -14.32
C ASN A 446 -19.73 0.79 -13.01
N TYR A 447 -18.61 1.44 -12.86
CA TYR A 447 -17.45 1.14 -12.07
C TYR A 447 -17.40 -0.15 -11.19
N ILE A 448 -17.82 -1.32 -11.66
CA ILE A 448 -16.84 -2.35 -11.99
C ILE A 448 -17.21 -2.97 -13.31
N ALA A 449 -16.52 -4.06 -13.58
CA ALA A 449 -17.00 -5.23 -14.26
C ALA A 449 -16.18 -6.41 -13.72
N LYS A 450 -16.43 -7.59 -14.24
CA LYS A 450 -15.60 -8.75 -13.94
C LYS A 450 -15.19 -9.46 -15.19
N TRP A 451 -14.13 -10.23 -15.05
CA TRP A 451 -13.38 -10.86 -16.12
C TRP A 451 -14.07 -12.13 -16.66
N ASN A 452 -15.25 -11.93 -17.29
CA ASN A 452 -16.18 -12.95 -17.74
C ASN A 452 -15.64 -13.92 -18.83
N GLY A 453 -14.94 -13.43 -19.84
CA GLY A 453 -14.40 -14.19 -20.98
C GLY A 453 -13.90 -13.33 -22.15
N SER A 454 -14.74 -12.45 -22.73
CA SER A 454 -14.35 -11.52 -23.81
C SER A 454 -14.50 -9.98 -23.61
N GLN A 455 -15.40 -9.43 -22.77
CA GLN A 455 -15.73 -7.98 -22.74
C GLN A 455 -15.79 -7.39 -21.34
N TRP A 456 -15.17 -6.22 -21.08
CA TRP A 456 -15.36 -5.52 -19.81
C TRP A 456 -16.86 -5.17 -19.77
N VAL A 457 -17.67 -5.92 -19.01
CA VAL A 457 -19.15 -5.92 -19.08
C VAL A 457 -19.81 -5.20 -17.92
N ASN A 458 -20.95 -4.54 -18.13
CA ASN A 458 -21.83 -4.33 -16.99
C ASN A 458 -22.27 -5.67 -16.43
N VAL A 459 -21.93 -5.89 -15.17
CA VAL A 459 -22.35 -7.03 -14.38
C VAL A 459 -23.38 -6.53 -13.35
N GLY A 460 -24.53 -5.98 -13.72
CA GLY A 460 -25.41 -5.22 -12.79
C GLY A 460 -25.63 -3.80 -13.26
N GLU A 461 -25.99 -2.83 -12.39
CA GLU A 461 -26.09 -1.42 -12.84
C GLU A 461 -24.78 -0.70 -12.61
N GLY A 462 -24.36 -0.35 -11.40
CA GLY A 462 -23.06 0.22 -11.09
C GLY A 462 -22.78 1.73 -11.10
N PHE A 463 -22.17 2.13 -9.99
CA PHE A 463 -21.33 3.26 -9.61
C PHE A 463 -21.17 4.54 -10.42
N ASP A 464 -20.44 5.50 -9.80
CA ASP A 464 -20.32 6.89 -10.24
C ASP A 464 -19.11 7.72 -9.71
N ASP A 465 -18.21 8.01 -10.64
CA ASP A 465 -16.77 8.29 -10.69
C ASP A 465 -15.92 7.00 -10.40
N GLN A 466 -14.69 6.81 -10.99
CA GLN A 466 -13.21 6.83 -10.65
C GLN A 466 -12.20 5.94 -9.71
N VAL A 467 -12.18 4.58 -9.53
CA VAL A 467 -11.62 3.73 -8.36
C VAL A 467 -10.29 4.09 -7.75
N PHE A 468 -9.97 3.70 -6.50
CA PHE A 468 -8.55 3.56 -6.08
C PHE A 468 -8.00 2.27 -5.34
N VAL A 469 -8.78 1.25 -4.89
CA VAL A 469 -8.28 -0.14 -4.62
C VAL A 469 -9.26 -1.31 -4.86
N LEU A 470 -8.80 -2.57 -4.84
CA LEU A 470 -9.61 -3.79 -4.69
C LEU A 470 -8.89 -4.79 -3.78
N GLU A 471 -9.63 -5.64 -3.06
CA GLU A 471 -9.11 -6.55 -2.05
C GLU A 471 -10.04 -7.76 -1.75
N ILE A 472 -9.61 -8.68 -0.87
CA ILE A 472 -10.35 -9.84 -0.37
C ILE A 472 -10.20 -9.93 1.16
N HIS A 473 -11.28 -10.30 1.84
CA HIS A 473 -11.31 -10.46 3.29
C HIS A 473 -12.31 -11.55 3.64
N ASN A 474 -12.10 -12.37 4.68
CA ASN A 474 -13.08 -13.35 5.20
C ASN A 474 -13.92 -14.17 4.17
N GLY A 475 -13.45 -14.36 2.93
CA GLY A 475 -14.13 -15.11 1.86
C GLY A 475 -14.87 -14.32 0.77
N ASP A 476 -14.86 -12.98 0.74
CA ASP A 476 -15.48 -12.19 -0.36
C ASP A 476 -14.47 -11.23 -1.07
N LEU A 477 -14.85 -10.56 -2.18
CA LEU A 477 -14.07 -9.47 -2.83
C LEU A 477 -14.53 -8.12 -2.31
N TYR A 478 -13.70 -7.43 -1.56
CA TYR A 478 -13.94 -6.17 -0.88
C TYR A 478 -13.22 -5.07 -1.64
N ALA A 479 -13.89 -3.99 -2.06
CA ALA A 479 -13.37 -3.23 -3.18
C ALA A 479 -13.71 -1.73 -3.20
N GLY A 480 -12.93 -0.97 -3.98
CA GLY A 480 -12.22 0.13 -3.34
C GLY A 480 -12.16 1.47 -4.00
N GLY A 481 -13.29 1.94 -4.51
CA GLY A 481 -13.40 3.37 -4.75
C GLY A 481 -14.77 4.01 -4.50
N ALA A 482 -14.81 5.30 -4.70
CA ALA A 482 -15.80 6.22 -4.20
C ALA A 482 -16.94 6.58 -5.16
N PHE A 483 -17.71 5.67 -5.74
CA PHE A 483 -18.82 5.93 -6.70
C PHE A 483 -19.92 6.99 -6.36
N TYR A 484 -21.18 6.97 -6.87
CA TYR A 484 -22.21 7.96 -6.47
C TYR A 484 -23.63 7.37 -6.35
N ASN A 485 -23.80 6.05 -6.45
CA ASN A 485 -24.83 5.09 -5.99
C ASN A 485 -24.72 3.86 -6.94
N SER A 486 -25.81 3.16 -7.30
CA SER A 486 -26.22 3.03 -8.72
C SER A 486 -27.51 2.28 -9.07
N GLY A 487 -28.24 2.66 -10.12
CA GLY A 487 -29.57 2.11 -10.38
C GLY A 487 -30.61 2.74 -9.46
N SER A 488 -31.22 2.03 -8.51
CA SER A 488 -32.51 2.42 -7.88
C SER A 488 -32.55 3.35 -6.63
N THR A 489 -31.98 2.98 -5.49
CA THR A 489 -32.19 3.48 -4.09
C THR A 489 -31.00 2.87 -3.21
N GLU A 490 -30.00 3.46 -2.34
CA GLU A 490 -28.78 3.22 -1.25
C GLU A 490 -27.73 1.97 -0.68
N LEU A 491 -26.37 1.78 -0.96
CA LEU A 491 -25.18 0.97 -0.28
C LEU A 491 -24.12 1.58 0.75
N LYS A 492 -23.41 2.72 0.57
CA LYS A 492 -22.48 3.30 1.57
C LYS A 492 -21.31 4.13 1.08
N TYR A 493 -20.91 4.07 -0.19
CA TYR A 493 -19.52 4.42 -0.49
C TYR A 493 -18.45 3.43 -1.20
N LEU A 494 -18.46 2.04 -1.06
CA LEU A 494 -17.40 0.95 -1.36
C LEU A 494 -17.63 -0.62 -1.54
N SER A 495 -18.62 -1.22 -2.18
CA SER A 495 -18.87 -2.71 -2.19
C SER A 495 -17.81 -3.80 -1.83
N LYS A 496 -18.26 -4.85 -1.11
CA LYS A 496 -17.72 -6.25 -1.18
C LYS A 496 -18.55 -7.16 -2.14
N LEU A 497 -18.18 -8.41 -2.52
CA LEU A 497 -18.86 -9.31 -3.53
C LEU A 497 -19.74 -10.52 -3.09
N SER A 498 -21.07 -10.42 -3.14
CA SER A 498 -22.01 -11.49 -2.80
C SER A 498 -22.31 -12.32 -4.02
N GLY A 499 -22.49 -13.64 -3.86
CA GLY A 499 -22.92 -14.63 -4.87
C GLY A 499 -23.04 -14.07 -6.28
N ASN A 500 -24.18 -13.42 -6.56
CA ASN A 500 -24.11 -12.24 -7.39
C ASN A 500 -24.76 -10.99 -6.74
N ASN A 501 -25.53 -11.00 -5.60
CA ASN A 501 -26.62 -10.03 -5.13
C ASN A 501 -26.40 -9.08 -3.91
N TRP A 502 -27.03 -7.90 -3.97
CA TRP A 502 -26.66 -6.63 -3.37
C TRP A 502 -27.52 -6.27 -2.10
N VAL A 503 -27.03 -5.63 -1.01
CA VAL A 503 -27.86 -4.77 -0.08
C VAL A 503 -27.10 -3.50 0.42
N ASN A 504 -26.70 -3.40 1.68
CA ASN A 504 -25.92 -2.30 2.27
C ASN A 504 -24.95 -2.86 3.37
N VAL A 505 -23.80 -2.24 3.69
CA VAL A 505 -22.77 -2.71 4.70
C VAL A 505 -22.58 -1.56 5.64
N GLY A 506 -22.89 -1.80 6.92
CA GLY A 506 -23.26 -0.88 8.01
C GLY A 506 -23.48 0.58 7.68
N GLY A 507 -23.92 0.96 6.48
CA GLY A 507 -23.65 2.15 5.66
C GLY A 507 -22.42 3.09 5.85
N GLY A 508 -21.38 2.90 5.04
CA GLY A 508 -20.11 3.62 4.73
C GLY A 508 -19.76 5.14 4.74
N THR A 509 -18.88 5.67 3.85
CA THR A 509 -17.84 6.69 4.19
C THR A 509 -17.88 8.17 3.76
N ASP A 510 -16.98 8.87 4.45
CA ASP A 510 -16.30 10.16 4.49
C ASP A 510 -16.00 10.82 3.17
N ASN A 511 -14.96 11.63 3.23
CA ASN A 511 -14.17 11.91 2.06
C ASN A 511 -13.38 10.68 1.54
N ALA A 512 -12.23 10.95 0.94
CA ALA A 512 -11.42 10.07 0.12
C ALA A 512 -10.49 9.09 0.88
N VAL A 513 -10.20 7.87 0.41
CA VAL A 513 -9.68 6.69 1.14
C VAL A 513 -8.94 5.55 0.35
N LEU A 514 -7.92 5.86 -0.42
CA LEU A 514 -7.55 5.14 -1.60
C LEU A 514 -7.15 3.64 -1.48
N ALA A 515 -7.33 2.92 -0.35
CA ALA A 515 -7.38 1.45 -0.31
C ALA A 515 -8.03 0.71 0.93
N ILE A 516 -8.13 -0.67 0.92
CA ILE A 516 -8.77 -1.78 1.76
C ILE A 516 -7.93 -3.06 2.13
N SER A 517 -8.01 -3.65 3.37
CA SER A 517 -7.35 -4.93 3.77
C SER A 517 -7.59 -5.48 5.18
N SER A 518 -7.68 -6.80 5.34
CA SER A 518 -7.63 -7.49 6.64
C SER A 518 -6.51 -7.02 7.57
N TYR A 519 -6.81 -7.24 8.84
CA TYR A 519 -5.97 -7.16 10.01
C TYR A 519 -6.68 -7.91 11.12
N ASN A 520 -6.15 -8.93 11.80
CA ASN A 520 -6.89 -9.56 12.92
C ASN A 520 -8.12 -10.35 12.49
N ASN A 521 -8.17 -10.73 11.20
CA ASN A 521 -9.42 -11.14 10.57
C ASN A 521 -10.50 -10.02 10.65
N GLU A 522 -10.05 -8.77 10.80
CA GLU A 522 -10.84 -7.53 10.78
C GLU A 522 -10.34 -6.54 9.69
N LEU A 523 -11.16 -6.05 8.76
CA LEU A 523 -10.64 -5.23 7.65
C LEU A 523 -10.29 -3.78 7.98
N VAL A 524 -9.28 -3.20 7.32
CA VAL A 524 -8.61 -1.90 7.48
C VAL A 524 -8.38 -1.07 6.21
N ILE A 525 -8.28 0.25 6.34
CA ILE A 525 -8.34 1.27 5.28
C ILE A 525 -7.79 2.64 5.76
N GLY A 526 -7.33 3.54 4.89
CA GLY A 526 -6.81 4.88 5.25
C GLY A 526 -7.21 5.98 4.27
N GLY A 527 -7.36 7.26 4.62
CA GLY A 527 -7.93 8.33 3.75
C GLY A 527 -7.78 9.82 4.12
N SER A 528 -8.29 10.78 3.37
CA SER A 528 -8.66 12.11 3.87
C SER A 528 -9.83 12.02 4.86
N PHE A 529 -9.87 11.01 5.74
CA PHE A 529 -10.92 10.91 6.73
C PHE A 529 -11.01 12.09 7.70
N PHE A 530 -12.26 12.40 8.02
CA PHE A 530 -12.63 12.25 9.41
C PHE A 530 -12.96 10.79 9.81
N LYS A 531 -13.69 9.90 9.09
CA LYS A 531 -14.46 8.73 9.67
C LYS A 531 -14.48 7.20 9.15
N ALA A 532 -15.35 6.19 9.50
CA ALA A 532 -15.48 4.83 8.76
C ALA A 532 -16.88 4.08 8.47
N GLY A 533 -18.03 4.67 8.03
CA GLY A 533 -19.54 4.39 8.24
C GLY A 533 -20.66 5.32 8.99
N ASN A 534 -20.86 5.39 10.36
CA ASN A 534 -21.48 6.23 11.47
C ASN A 534 -20.65 7.19 12.39
N ILE A 535 -19.38 6.90 12.74
CA ILE A 535 -18.38 7.76 13.46
C ILE A 535 -16.91 7.95 12.85
N ASN A 536 -16.00 8.65 13.55
CA ASN A 536 -14.75 9.19 13.03
C ASN A 536 -13.44 8.54 13.47
N PHE A 537 -12.47 8.54 12.58
CA PHE A 537 -11.08 8.18 12.80
C PHE A 537 -10.25 8.99 11.81
N SER A 538 -9.69 10.18 12.08
CA SER A 538 -9.04 10.90 10.96
C SER A 538 -8.06 10.01 10.21
N ARG A 539 -8.42 9.78 8.96
CA ARG A 539 -7.53 9.24 7.99
C ARG A 539 -7.22 7.71 8.11
N ILE A 540 -7.87 6.90 8.98
CA ILE A 540 -7.74 5.40 9.05
C ILE A 540 -8.79 4.59 9.88
N ALA A 541 -9.16 3.34 9.53
CA ALA A 541 -10.07 2.46 10.33
C ALA A 541 -9.97 0.95 10.12
N LYS A 542 -10.53 0.11 11.04
CA LYS A 542 -10.56 -1.38 11.11
C LYS A 542 -11.93 -2.03 11.50
N TYR A 543 -12.23 -3.31 11.17
CA TYR A 543 -13.54 -3.97 11.45
C TYR A 543 -13.68 -5.49 11.50
N ASN A 544 -14.41 -6.02 12.50
CA ASN A 544 -14.35 -7.43 12.92
C ASN A 544 -15.42 -8.42 12.42
N GLY A 545 -15.98 -8.23 11.23
CA GLY A 545 -17.17 -8.99 10.86
C GLY A 545 -18.47 -8.43 11.45
N SER A 546 -18.42 -7.49 12.42
CA SER A 546 -19.59 -6.71 12.90
C SER A 546 -19.39 -5.20 13.22
N THR A 547 -18.22 -4.63 13.54
CA THR A 547 -18.07 -3.26 14.14
C THR A 547 -16.77 -2.53 13.76
N TRP A 548 -16.70 -1.17 13.75
CA TRP A 548 -15.43 -0.44 13.48
C TRP A 548 -14.74 0.19 14.67
N SER A 549 -13.45 0.26 14.48
CA SER A 549 -12.55 1.02 15.30
C SER A 549 -11.51 1.68 14.35
N GLY A 550 -10.68 2.65 14.75
CA GLY A 550 -9.93 3.52 13.82
C GLY A 550 -8.50 3.08 13.47
N PHE A 551 -7.50 3.86 13.92
CA PHE A 551 -6.16 3.51 14.57
C PHE A 551 -5.41 4.22 15.90
N GLY A 552 -5.61 4.63 17.25
CA GLY A 552 -6.61 5.33 18.33
C GLY A 552 -7.77 6.56 18.35
N ASN A 553 -8.01 7.85 17.77
CA ASN A 553 -7.32 9.18 17.22
C ASN A 553 -6.40 9.60 15.96
N GLY A 554 -6.90 9.52 14.72
CA GLY A 554 -6.37 9.93 13.40
C GLY A 554 -5.40 11.08 13.15
N LEU A 555 -5.08 11.24 11.87
CA LEU A 555 -3.88 11.95 11.39
C LEU A 555 -4.11 13.24 10.58
N PRO A 556 -3.06 14.06 10.39
CA PRO A 556 -3.18 15.47 10.02
C PRO A 556 -3.08 15.68 8.50
N GLY A 557 -2.89 14.60 7.73
CA GLY A 557 -2.78 14.62 6.29
C GLY A 557 -3.02 13.24 5.69
N THR A 558 -2.92 13.13 4.39
CA THR A 558 -3.37 12.00 3.59
C THR A 558 -2.25 10.99 3.33
N VAL A 559 -2.25 9.83 4.00
CA VAL A 559 -2.57 8.49 3.44
C VAL A 559 -2.82 8.42 1.93
N PHE A 560 -2.40 7.35 1.22
CA PHE A 560 -2.74 6.92 -0.18
C PHE A 560 -2.75 5.34 -0.53
N SER A 561 -2.02 4.30 0.02
CA SER A 561 -2.32 2.78 0.23
C SER A 561 -1.60 2.06 1.41
N ILE A 562 -1.46 0.81 1.86
CA ILE A 562 -0.79 0.47 3.18
C ILE A 562 0.29 -0.55 2.83
N THR A 563 0.86 -1.31 3.75
CA THR A 563 0.87 -2.76 3.69
C THR A 563 1.86 -3.39 4.67
N ASN A 564 1.84 -4.69 4.84
CA ASN A 564 2.21 -5.37 6.07
C ASN A 564 3.75 -5.44 6.01
N TYR A 565 4.51 -5.54 7.10
CA TYR A 565 5.89 -6.13 7.14
C TYR A 565 6.37 -7.18 8.24
N ASP A 566 6.25 -8.51 8.13
CA ASP A 566 5.88 -9.56 9.16
C ASP A 566 5.38 -9.04 10.54
N ASN A 567 4.09 -9.18 11.09
CA ASN A 567 3.12 -8.78 12.27
C ASN A 567 2.36 -7.44 12.73
N LYS A 568 2.56 -6.24 12.22
CA LYS A 568 2.00 -4.89 12.42
C LYS A 568 1.36 -4.49 11.02
N LEU A 569 1.04 -3.27 10.54
CA LEU A 569 0.40 -3.04 9.20
C LEU A 569 0.85 -1.62 8.69
N ILE A 570 1.39 -1.36 7.49
CA ILE A 570 2.03 -0.04 7.19
C ILE A 570 1.19 0.99 6.48
N ALA A 571 0.79 2.07 7.13
CA ALA A 571 0.22 3.24 6.48
C ALA A 571 1.19 4.41 6.26
N GLY A 572 0.72 5.58 5.80
CA GLY A 572 1.67 6.70 5.61
C GLY A 572 1.15 8.10 5.25
N GLY A 573 1.95 9.18 5.13
CA GLY A 573 1.49 10.25 4.22
C GLY A 573 1.81 11.72 4.35
N THR A 574 1.03 12.58 3.65
CA THR A 574 1.32 14.01 3.33
C THR A 574 1.47 14.98 4.51
N PHE A 575 1.87 14.50 5.68
CA PHE A 575 1.62 15.17 6.94
C PHE A 575 2.62 16.25 7.16
N SER A 576 2.08 17.41 7.47
CA SER A 576 2.82 18.47 8.10
C SER A 576 2.86 18.21 9.61
N PRO A 577 3.91 18.68 10.32
CA PRO A 577 3.96 18.60 11.77
C PRO A 577 2.77 19.29 12.40
N GLN A 578 2.32 18.81 13.57
CA GLN A 578 1.33 19.49 14.39
C GLN A 578 1.70 19.31 15.87
N GLY A 579 2.24 20.36 16.49
CA GLY A 579 2.85 20.29 17.83
C GLY A 579 4.18 19.52 17.89
N ASP A 580 4.71 19.33 19.11
CA ASP A 580 6.01 18.68 19.42
C ASP A 580 6.13 17.22 19.00
N THR A 581 5.02 16.68 18.52
CA THR A 581 4.92 15.45 17.76
C THR A 581 6.06 15.39 16.71
N GLY A 582 6.28 16.48 15.96
CA GLY A 582 7.39 16.64 15.01
C GLY A 582 7.24 15.84 13.71
N ILE A 583 6.01 15.45 13.37
CA ILE A 583 5.69 14.26 12.56
C ILE A 583 5.46 14.60 11.08
N THR A 584 6.04 13.79 10.20
CA THR A 584 6.12 14.10 8.78
C THR A 584 6.26 12.88 7.90
N ARG A 585 5.42 12.85 6.86
CA ARG A 585 5.75 12.31 5.54
C ARG A 585 5.91 10.77 5.37
N LEU A 586 6.05 9.91 6.40
CA LEU A 586 6.34 8.43 6.30
C LEU A 586 5.35 7.28 6.88
N ALA A 587 5.37 6.20 7.75
CA ALA A 587 6.04 5.66 9.02
C ALA A 587 6.02 4.11 9.44
N SER A 588 5.67 3.77 10.73
CA SER A 588 5.74 2.49 11.51
C SER A 588 4.97 2.50 12.91
N TRP A 589 4.01 1.59 13.20
CA TRP A 589 3.36 1.26 14.54
C TRP A 589 3.31 -0.20 14.98
N ASP A 590 3.25 -0.51 16.28
CA ASP A 590 3.66 -1.76 16.92
C ASP A 590 2.84 -2.39 18.03
N GLY A 591 2.34 -1.59 18.94
CA GLY A 591 1.05 -1.71 19.59
C GLY A 591 0.23 -0.44 19.72
N ASN A 592 0.71 0.47 20.57
CA ASN A 592 0.18 1.56 21.41
C ASN A 592 0.35 3.08 21.06
N SER A 593 1.16 3.54 20.09
CA SER A 593 1.28 4.92 19.56
C SER A 593 1.45 4.98 18.01
N TRP A 594 1.96 6.04 17.39
CA TRP A 594 2.33 6.14 15.99
C TRP A 594 3.74 6.73 15.69
N GLN A 595 4.79 5.97 15.33
CA GLN A 595 6.21 6.40 15.47
C GLN A 595 6.86 7.18 14.25
N LYS A 596 8.06 7.80 14.38
CA LYS A 596 8.89 8.59 13.41
C LYS A 596 10.32 8.01 13.15
N MET A 597 10.78 7.84 11.90
CA MET A 597 12.08 7.34 11.38
C MET A 597 12.64 7.87 10.02
N TYR A 598 12.30 9.06 9.55
CA TYR A 598 13.40 9.86 8.97
C TYR A 598 14.36 10.29 10.09
N ASN A 599 15.12 11.33 9.84
CA ASN A 599 15.69 12.25 10.81
C ASN A 599 15.64 13.62 10.10
N SER A 600 16.00 13.60 8.81
CA SER A 600 15.37 14.34 7.71
C SER A 600 14.88 13.40 6.58
N ILE A 601 13.73 13.70 5.95
CA ILE A 601 13.47 13.46 4.53
C ILE A 601 13.58 14.84 3.88
N GLU A 602 14.12 14.89 2.69
CA GLU A 602 14.31 16.13 1.96
C GLU A 602 13.89 15.94 0.52
N ARG A 603 13.26 16.97 -0.05
CA ARG A 603 13.16 17.17 -1.49
C ARG A 603 13.95 18.43 -1.78
N VAL A 604 14.91 18.35 -2.69
CA VAL A 604 15.87 19.43 -2.98
C VAL A 604 15.18 20.55 -3.78
N PHE A 605 14.18 20.21 -4.60
CA PHE A 605 13.43 21.19 -5.38
C PHE A 605 11.91 20.94 -5.39
N GLY A 606 11.15 21.90 -4.85
CA GLY A 606 9.71 22.05 -5.07
C GLY A 606 8.80 21.32 -4.08
N ASN A 607 7.52 21.70 -4.11
CA ASN A 607 6.42 21.02 -3.44
C ASN A 607 5.54 20.30 -4.49
N PRO A 608 4.65 19.38 -4.08
CA PRO A 608 4.55 18.86 -2.74
C PRO A 608 5.67 17.82 -2.48
N LEU A 609 6.33 17.86 -1.33
CA LEU A 609 6.94 16.63 -0.80
C LEU A 609 5.75 15.85 -0.25
N TYR A 610 5.37 14.79 -0.95
CA TYR A 610 4.00 14.26 -0.98
C TYR A 610 4.03 12.76 -1.26
N ILE A 611 2.92 12.06 -1.03
CA ILE A 611 2.98 10.70 -0.51
C ILE A 611 1.63 9.96 -1.02
N ARG A 612 1.17 8.74 -1.53
CA ARG A 612 1.22 7.25 -2.09
C ARG A 612 1.17 5.71 -1.54
N THR A 613 2.10 4.73 -1.63
CA THR A 613 1.78 3.23 -1.49
C THR A 613 2.94 2.35 -1.02
N LEU A 614 2.76 1.06 -0.60
CA LEU A 614 3.80 0.13 -0.14
C LEU A 614 3.72 -1.40 -0.52
N LYS A 615 4.51 -2.43 0.00
CA LYS A 615 4.39 -3.96 -0.23
C LYS A 615 5.43 -5.02 0.34
N VAL A 616 5.08 -6.21 0.95
CA VAL A 616 6.03 -7.26 1.55
C VAL A 616 6.04 -8.75 1.13
N HIS A 617 7.26 -9.30 1.11
CA HIS A 617 7.89 -10.56 0.61
C HIS A 617 9.17 -10.72 1.49
N ASN A 618 9.98 -11.75 1.28
CA ASN A 618 11.39 -11.95 1.64
C ASN A 618 11.90 -11.62 3.05
N GLY A 619 11.06 -11.17 3.97
CA GLY A 619 11.55 -10.56 5.22
C GLY A 619 12.38 -9.32 4.94
N ASN A 620 12.01 -8.51 3.95
CA ASN A 620 12.42 -7.11 3.82
C ASN A 620 11.24 -6.31 3.13
N LEU A 621 11.34 -4.99 2.80
CA LEU A 621 10.59 -4.44 1.63
C LEU A 621 11.15 -3.25 0.79
N TYR A 622 10.97 -3.09 -0.52
CA TYR A 622 11.36 -1.83 -1.22
C TYR A 622 10.30 -0.73 -1.40
N VAL A 623 10.74 0.50 -1.61
CA VAL A 623 10.02 1.64 -1.04
C VAL A 623 9.74 2.69 -2.21
N GLY A 624 9.18 3.90 -2.09
CA GLY A 624 8.93 4.99 -3.12
C GLY A 624 8.07 6.30 -2.83
N GLY A 625 8.35 7.57 -3.20
CA GLY A 625 7.38 8.65 -3.67
C GLY A 625 7.90 10.02 -4.14
N LEU A 626 7.37 11.20 -3.79
CA LEU A 626 8.11 12.47 -4.07
C LEU A 626 9.08 12.87 -2.94
N PHE A 627 10.38 12.53 -3.06
CA PHE A 627 11.50 13.06 -2.23
C PHE A 627 12.86 12.88 -2.93
N ASP A 628 13.94 13.50 -2.47
CA ASP A 628 15.29 13.25 -3.02
C ASP A 628 16.29 12.57 -2.06
N LYS A 629 16.33 12.99 -0.78
CA LYS A 629 17.16 12.38 0.29
C LYS A 629 16.40 11.88 1.52
N ILE A 630 17.01 10.95 2.27
CA ILE A 630 16.67 10.68 3.67
C ILE A 630 17.94 10.43 4.48
N ASN A 631 18.02 10.97 5.70
CA ASN A 631 19.26 10.99 6.52
C ASN A 631 20.40 11.75 5.82
N GLY A 632 20.06 12.74 4.99
CA GLY A 632 21.00 13.40 4.08
C GLY A 632 21.52 12.53 2.92
N ILE A 633 21.34 11.20 2.95
CA ILE A 633 21.74 10.31 1.84
C ILE A 633 20.73 10.48 0.70
N THR A 634 21.21 10.82 -0.49
CA THR A 634 20.40 10.89 -1.70
C THR A 634 20.09 9.49 -2.18
N TYR A 635 18.81 9.21 -2.34
CA TYR A 635 18.37 7.98 -2.96
C TYR A 635 17.40 8.22 -4.12
N GLN A 636 17.24 9.48 -4.55
CA GLN A 636 16.44 9.87 -5.71
C GLN A 636 15.05 9.23 -5.65
N ASN A 637 14.28 9.70 -4.68
CA ASN A 637 12.97 9.21 -4.34
C ASN A 637 12.95 7.84 -3.66
N VAL A 638 14.11 7.20 -3.33
CA VAL A 638 14.16 5.72 -3.28
C VAL A 638 15.34 4.90 -2.60
N ALA A 639 15.39 4.72 -1.28
CA ALA A 639 16.42 4.04 -0.43
C ALA A 639 16.17 2.63 0.21
N LYS A 640 17.15 1.71 0.34
CA LYS A 640 16.97 0.39 1.03
C LYS A 640 16.98 0.54 2.50
N TYR A 641 16.21 -0.23 3.27
CA TYR A 641 16.44 -0.49 4.70
C TYR A 641 16.22 -1.99 4.99
N ASN A 642 16.25 -2.52 6.22
CA ASN A 642 16.15 -3.95 6.67
C ASN A 642 17.06 -4.17 7.87
N SER A 643 17.13 -5.35 8.51
CA SER A 643 18.03 -5.74 9.63
C SER A 643 19.39 -5.01 9.82
N SER A 644 19.98 -4.44 8.76
CA SER A 644 21.20 -3.62 8.76
C SER A 644 21.01 -2.09 8.74
N GLY A 645 19.79 -1.54 8.82
CA GLY A 645 19.51 -0.15 8.46
C GLY A 645 19.52 0.10 6.96
N TRP A 646 19.70 1.37 6.52
CA TRP A 646 19.55 1.66 5.09
C TRP A 646 20.69 1.08 4.21
N SER A 647 20.43 0.91 2.91
CA SER A 647 21.38 0.72 1.80
C SER A 647 20.70 1.15 0.46
N PHE A 648 20.88 0.46 -0.67
CA PHE A 648 20.10 0.67 -1.92
C PHE A 648 19.52 -0.64 -2.46
N ALA A 649 18.53 -0.53 -3.34
CA ALA A 649 18.36 -1.46 -4.43
C ALA A 649 18.01 -0.68 -5.68
N GLY A 650 18.77 -0.98 -6.72
CA GLY A 650 19.00 -0.10 -7.85
C GLY A 650 19.52 1.29 -7.48
N PHE A 651 19.86 2.02 -8.54
CA PHE A 651 20.68 3.21 -8.61
C PHE A 651 19.98 4.59 -8.45
N GLY A 652 18.71 4.67 -8.01
CA GLY A 652 17.96 5.95 -7.91
C GLY A 652 17.15 6.36 -9.15
N LEU A 653 16.21 7.31 -9.02
CA LEU A 653 15.25 7.69 -10.07
C LEU A 653 14.70 9.15 -10.12
N ASN A 654 14.25 9.52 -11.32
CA ASN A 654 14.22 10.89 -11.84
C ASN A 654 12.94 11.76 -11.72
N SER A 655 12.01 11.44 -10.83
CA SER A 655 10.71 12.10 -10.57
C SER A 655 10.16 11.52 -9.25
N VAL A 656 8.96 11.85 -8.80
CA VAL A 656 8.18 11.24 -7.69
C VAL A 656 7.92 9.72 -7.89
N VAL A 657 7.74 8.69 -6.99
CA VAL A 657 7.57 7.14 -7.11
C VAL A 657 6.14 6.55 -7.12
N GLN A 658 5.58 5.41 -7.64
CA GLN A 658 4.24 4.82 -7.27
C GLN A 658 3.63 3.36 -7.52
N THR A 659 3.41 2.40 -6.57
CA THR A 659 2.46 1.23 -6.77
C THR A 659 2.51 0.03 -5.79
N PHE A 660 2.01 -1.23 -6.09
CA PHE A 660 2.56 -2.62 -5.77
C PHE A 660 1.73 -4.09 -6.04
N GLU A 661 1.73 -4.88 -7.24
CA GLU A 661 1.51 -6.38 -7.66
C GLU A 661 2.56 -7.34 -8.51
N VAL A 662 2.72 -8.70 -8.32
CA VAL A 662 3.93 -9.66 -8.38
C VAL A 662 4.09 -10.42 -9.68
N PHE A 663 5.28 -10.96 -9.94
CA PHE A 663 5.43 -12.02 -10.94
C PHE A 663 6.65 -12.88 -10.62
N GLU A 664 6.68 -14.17 -10.99
CA GLU A 664 7.91 -14.99 -11.07
C GLU A 664 8.92 -14.89 -9.91
N ASN A 665 8.44 -14.94 -8.66
CA ASN A 665 9.26 -14.72 -7.45
C ASN A 665 10.14 -13.45 -7.56
N GLN A 666 9.50 -12.43 -8.08
CA GLN A 666 9.99 -11.13 -8.49
C GLN A 666 8.81 -10.16 -8.30
N LEU A 667 9.00 -8.86 -8.51
CA LEU A 667 8.32 -7.87 -7.69
C LEU A 667 7.96 -6.54 -8.38
N ILE A 668 6.80 -6.45 -8.99
CA ILE A 668 6.82 -5.94 -10.35
C ILE A 668 6.52 -4.45 -10.62
N ALA A 669 7.33 -3.56 -10.11
CA ALA A 669 7.38 -2.14 -10.42
C ALA A 669 6.12 -1.18 -10.50
N GLY A 670 5.89 -0.15 -9.62
CA GLY A 670 4.98 1.06 -9.90
C GLY A 670 5.32 2.60 -10.15
N GLY A 671 5.08 3.23 -11.32
CA GLY A 671 4.70 4.67 -11.54
C GLY A 671 5.28 5.61 -12.66
N GLY A 672 4.86 6.87 -12.80
CA GLY A 672 4.91 7.68 -14.06
C GLY A 672 6.12 8.59 -14.35
N PHE A 673 7.24 8.07 -14.86
CA PHE A 673 8.54 8.77 -14.95
C PHE A 673 9.38 8.24 -16.13
N THR A 674 10.73 8.27 -16.12
CA THR A 674 11.51 7.85 -17.32
C THR A 674 12.88 7.16 -17.14
N PHE A 675 13.75 7.59 -16.20
CA PHE A 675 15.14 7.11 -16.07
C PHE A 675 15.52 6.45 -14.73
N SER A 676 16.36 5.40 -14.83
CA SER A 676 16.76 4.31 -13.91
C SER A 676 18.27 4.35 -13.64
N GLY A 677 18.69 5.19 -12.69
CA GLY A 677 19.98 5.86 -12.83
C GLY A 677 20.02 6.50 -14.23
N ASN A 678 20.90 5.98 -15.09
CA ASN A 678 20.99 6.37 -16.50
C ASN A 678 20.10 5.56 -17.46
N THR A 679 19.50 4.45 -17.04
CA THR A 679 18.76 3.53 -17.94
C THR A 679 17.39 4.13 -18.29
N GLN A 680 17.04 4.27 -19.57
CA GLN A 680 15.63 4.49 -19.93
C GLN A 680 14.91 3.15 -19.85
N VAL A 681 13.76 3.13 -19.20
CA VAL A 681 12.95 1.91 -19.16
C VAL A 681 11.45 2.23 -19.12
N ASN A 682 11.08 3.44 -19.56
CA ASN A 682 9.71 3.88 -19.87
C ASN A 682 8.67 3.45 -18.85
N SER A 683 9.11 3.61 -17.62
CA SER A 683 8.51 3.09 -16.42
C SER A 683 7.84 1.72 -16.60
N ILE A 684 8.56 0.63 -16.90
CA ILE A 684 8.70 -0.59 -16.05
C ILE A 684 10.14 -1.15 -16.23
N ALA A 685 10.83 -1.47 -15.12
CA ALA A 685 12.14 -2.15 -15.05
C ALA A 685 12.23 -3.10 -13.86
N LYS A 686 13.39 -3.74 -13.65
CA LYS A 686 13.65 -4.73 -12.59
C LYS A 686 14.79 -4.47 -11.56
N LEU A 687 14.50 -4.50 -10.23
CA LEU A 687 15.43 -4.26 -9.10
C LEU A 687 15.86 -5.58 -8.49
N SER A 688 16.47 -6.40 -9.34
CA SER A 688 17.36 -7.42 -8.83
C SER A 688 18.22 -6.86 -7.69
N ASN A 689 18.53 -7.68 -6.69
CA ASN A 689 19.31 -7.28 -5.50
C ASN A 689 20.78 -7.02 -5.88
N THR A 690 21.04 -6.97 -7.19
CA THR A 690 22.29 -6.67 -7.83
C THR A 690 22.67 -5.22 -7.58
N THR A 691 23.27 -4.97 -6.41
CA THR A 691 24.70 -4.68 -6.48
C THR A 691 25.32 -5.66 -7.46
N VAL A 692 25.82 -5.21 -8.61
CA VAL A 692 26.52 -6.11 -9.54
C VAL A 692 27.59 -6.81 -8.70
N ASN A 693 27.50 -8.14 -8.60
CA ASN A 693 28.20 -8.86 -7.53
C ASN A 693 29.70 -8.60 -7.64
N ILE A 694 30.23 -7.85 -6.67
CA ILE A 694 31.66 -7.74 -6.43
C ILE A 694 32.08 -9.09 -5.83
N ASN A 695 32.51 -9.99 -6.69
CA ASN A 695 32.88 -11.34 -6.28
C ASN A 695 34.14 -11.24 -5.41
N PRO A 696 34.14 -11.69 -4.15
CA PRO A 696 35.35 -11.77 -3.36
C PRO A 696 36.25 -12.87 -3.95
N ILE A 697 37.33 -12.47 -4.61
CA ILE A 697 38.27 -13.39 -5.29
C ILE A 697 39.45 -13.81 -4.41
N SER A 698 39.48 -13.39 -3.15
CA SER A 698 40.42 -13.88 -2.13
C SER A 698 39.84 -13.74 -0.72
N SER A 699 40.24 -14.64 0.18
CA SER A 699 40.03 -14.52 1.63
C SER A 699 41.08 -13.65 2.34
N SER A 700 42.16 -13.26 1.64
CA SER A 700 43.15 -12.32 2.16
C SER A 700 42.60 -10.90 2.23
N VAL A 701 42.59 -10.29 3.42
CA VAL A 701 42.35 -8.85 3.57
C VAL A 701 43.52 -8.07 2.95
N PRO A 702 43.30 -7.16 1.99
CA PRO A 702 44.35 -6.29 1.46
C PRO A 702 44.86 -5.29 2.50
N ASN A 703 46.14 -4.93 2.44
CA ASN A 703 46.72 -3.92 3.33
C ASN A 703 46.38 -2.47 2.92
N GLU A 704 46.05 -2.25 1.65
CA GLU A 704 45.83 -0.92 1.06
C GLU A 704 44.62 -0.89 0.11
N PHE A 705 44.20 0.32 -0.27
CA PHE A 705 43.14 0.53 -1.26
C PHE A 705 43.75 0.70 -2.66
N ASN A 706 43.30 -0.11 -3.62
CA ASN A 706 43.84 -0.11 -4.97
C ASN A 706 42.77 -0.45 -6.01
N LEU A 707 42.68 0.35 -7.08
CA LEU A 707 41.90 0.06 -8.27
C LEU A 707 42.84 -0.47 -9.36
N TYR A 708 42.70 -1.73 -9.76
CA TYR A 708 43.54 -2.34 -10.78
C TYR A 708 43.17 -1.88 -12.19
N GLN A 709 44.09 -2.08 -13.13
CA GLN A 709 43.80 -1.99 -14.56
C GLN A 709 42.82 -3.11 -14.95
N ASN A 710 41.78 -2.79 -15.71
CA ASN A 710 40.79 -3.74 -16.17
C ASN A 710 41.41 -4.74 -17.17
N PHE A 711 40.91 -5.97 -17.19
CA PHE A 711 41.43 -7.03 -18.05
C PHE A 711 40.30 -7.82 -18.76
N PRO A 712 40.36 -8.02 -20.08
CA PRO A 712 41.34 -7.42 -21.01
C PRO A 712 41.18 -5.89 -21.14
N ASN A 713 42.21 -5.22 -21.64
CA ASN A 713 42.16 -3.81 -22.05
C ASN A 713 43.19 -3.56 -23.19
N PRO A 714 42.79 -3.24 -24.43
CA PRO A 714 41.41 -3.05 -24.90
C PRO A 714 40.51 -4.29 -24.74
N PHE A 715 39.20 -4.09 -24.78
CA PHE A 715 38.20 -5.15 -24.56
C PHE A 715 37.12 -5.18 -25.63
N ASN A 716 36.56 -6.37 -25.89
CA ASN A 716 35.47 -6.61 -26.85
C ASN A 716 34.58 -7.79 -26.38
N PRO A 717 33.28 -7.59 -26.13
CA PRO A 717 32.67 -6.39 -25.56
C PRO A 717 32.82 -6.35 -24.03
N THR A 718 33.33 -7.42 -23.39
CA THR A 718 33.38 -7.59 -21.93
C THR A 718 34.79 -7.44 -21.32
N THR A 719 34.85 -6.94 -20.08
CA THR A 719 36.10 -6.82 -19.29
C THR A 719 35.83 -7.00 -17.79
N LYS A 720 36.87 -7.36 -17.02
CA LYS A 720 36.84 -7.44 -15.55
C LYS A 720 37.57 -6.23 -14.95
N ILE A 721 36.94 -5.54 -14.02
CA ILE A 721 37.57 -4.55 -13.14
C ILE A 721 37.85 -5.25 -11.80
N THR A 722 39.06 -5.08 -11.28
CA THR A 722 39.47 -5.63 -9.97
C THR A 722 39.83 -4.49 -9.02
N PHE A 723 39.52 -4.62 -7.74
CA PHE A 723 39.94 -3.67 -6.71
C PHE A 723 40.17 -4.33 -5.34
N ASP A 724 41.01 -3.69 -4.53
CA ASP A 724 41.28 -4.04 -3.13
C ASP A 724 40.63 -3.03 -2.19
N LEU A 725 39.98 -3.54 -1.14
CA LEU A 725 39.45 -2.72 -0.05
C LEU A 725 40.03 -3.21 1.29
N PRO A 726 40.82 -2.40 2.02
CA PRO A 726 41.51 -2.86 3.24
C PRO A 726 40.61 -2.84 4.48
N ASN A 727 39.53 -2.04 4.45
CA ASN A 727 38.57 -1.87 5.53
C ASN A 727 37.15 -1.92 4.96
N LYS A 728 36.14 -2.24 5.78
CA LYS A 728 34.74 -2.08 5.39
C LYS A 728 34.45 -0.60 5.13
N ASP A 729 34.02 -0.24 3.92
CA ASP A 729 33.79 1.14 3.51
C ASP A 729 32.61 1.27 2.53
N PHE A 730 32.03 2.46 2.43
CA PHE A 730 31.12 2.82 1.36
C PHE A 730 31.93 3.15 0.10
N ILE A 731 31.64 2.45 -1.01
CA ILE A 731 32.36 2.59 -2.27
C ILE A 731 31.44 2.80 -3.46
N THR A 732 31.92 3.60 -4.41
CA THR A 732 31.22 3.97 -5.64
C THR A 732 32.12 3.72 -6.84
N LEU A 733 31.80 2.69 -7.64
CA LEU A 733 32.47 2.37 -8.90
C LEU A 733 31.61 2.86 -10.07
N LYS A 734 32.13 3.78 -10.88
CA LYS A 734 31.43 4.42 -12.01
C LYS A 734 32.25 4.42 -13.29
N ILE A 735 31.55 4.30 -14.42
CA ILE A 735 32.06 4.46 -15.79
C ILE A 735 31.76 5.87 -16.28
N TYR A 736 32.70 6.48 -17.00
CA TYR A 736 32.59 7.79 -17.64
C TYR A 736 33.11 7.73 -19.08
N ASP A 737 32.63 8.62 -19.95
CA ASP A 737 33.22 8.82 -21.27
C ASP A 737 34.32 9.91 -21.27
N LEU A 738 34.90 10.17 -22.44
CA LEU A 738 35.94 11.18 -22.67
C LEU A 738 35.57 12.61 -22.24
N THR A 739 34.28 12.93 -22.09
CA THR A 739 33.80 14.26 -21.65
C THR A 739 33.64 14.36 -20.13
N GLY A 740 33.88 13.27 -19.39
CA GLY A 740 33.61 13.19 -17.96
C GLY A 740 32.13 12.99 -17.60
N ARG A 741 31.26 12.76 -18.60
CA ARG A 741 29.85 12.37 -18.38
C ARG A 741 29.81 10.94 -17.84
N GLU A 742 29.06 10.73 -16.77
CA GLU A 742 28.81 9.40 -16.22
C GLU A 742 27.98 8.56 -17.20
N ILE A 743 28.51 7.39 -17.56
CA ILE A 743 27.89 6.41 -18.44
C ILE A 743 27.12 5.37 -17.62
N GLN A 744 27.73 4.80 -16.57
CA GLN A 744 27.14 3.73 -15.77
C GLN A 744 27.75 3.63 -14.37
N THR A 745 26.94 3.67 -13.32
CA THR A 745 27.34 3.15 -12.00
C THR A 745 27.40 1.61 -12.07
N LEU A 746 28.57 1.02 -11.78
CA LEU A 746 28.74 -0.44 -11.67
C LEU A 746 28.42 -0.94 -10.24
N TYR A 747 28.85 -0.19 -9.24
CA TYR A 747 28.63 -0.50 -7.83
C TYR A 747 28.49 0.80 -7.02
N ASN A 748 27.60 0.83 -6.04
CA ASN A 748 27.39 1.97 -5.14
C ASN A 748 26.78 1.47 -3.83
N GLY A 749 27.60 1.30 -2.80
CA GLY A 749 27.18 0.64 -1.56
C GLY A 749 28.32 0.32 -0.60
N ILE A 750 28.01 -0.36 0.50
CA ILE A 750 29.01 -0.77 1.49
C ILE A 750 29.60 -2.12 1.09
N ALA A 751 30.92 -2.15 0.91
CA ALA A 751 31.71 -3.37 0.75
C ALA A 751 32.49 -3.67 2.04
N SER A 752 32.74 -4.95 2.32
CA SER A 752 33.64 -5.38 3.41
C SER A 752 35.10 -5.22 2.99
N SER A 753 36.05 -5.45 3.91
CA SER A 753 37.44 -5.64 3.49
C SER A 753 37.59 -6.93 2.66
N GLY A 754 38.41 -6.89 1.61
CA GLY A 754 38.59 -7.99 0.68
C GLY A 754 39.11 -7.54 -0.70
N LYS A 755 39.47 -8.52 -1.54
CA LYS A 755 39.79 -8.32 -2.96
C LYS A 755 38.59 -8.70 -3.83
N TYR A 756 38.19 -7.81 -4.72
CA TYR A 756 36.94 -7.87 -5.45
C TYR A 756 37.12 -7.83 -6.97
N GLU A 757 36.30 -8.60 -7.69
CA GLU A 757 36.18 -8.55 -9.15
C GLU A 757 34.74 -8.22 -9.56
N ILE A 758 34.59 -7.39 -10.59
CA ILE A 758 33.30 -7.04 -11.20
C ILE A 758 33.41 -7.03 -12.73
N ASN A 759 32.47 -7.71 -13.39
CA ASN A 759 32.37 -7.74 -14.86
C ASN A 759 31.66 -6.49 -15.38
N PHE A 760 32.13 -5.96 -16.50
CA PHE A 760 31.54 -4.85 -17.25
C PHE A 760 31.42 -5.23 -18.73
N SER A 761 30.36 -4.78 -19.40
CA SER A 761 30.20 -4.93 -20.85
C SER A 761 29.93 -3.61 -21.54
N GLY A 762 30.62 -3.41 -22.67
CA GLY A 762 30.46 -2.31 -23.61
C GLY A 762 29.47 -2.60 -24.75
N ASP A 763 28.62 -3.62 -24.64
CA ASP A 763 27.64 -4.00 -25.68
C ASP A 763 26.79 -2.83 -26.20
N ASN A 764 26.44 -1.88 -25.33
CA ASN A 764 25.64 -0.69 -25.67
C ASN A 764 26.47 0.59 -25.89
N LEU A 765 27.80 0.47 -26.03
CA LEU A 765 28.74 1.59 -26.19
C LEU A 765 29.45 1.54 -27.55
N SER A 766 30.00 2.68 -27.99
CA SER A 766 30.80 2.79 -29.21
C SER A 766 32.26 2.44 -28.95
N SER A 767 32.98 1.92 -29.96
CA SER A 767 34.44 1.80 -29.89
C SER A 767 35.07 3.14 -29.52
N GLY A 768 35.91 3.17 -28.49
CA GLY A 768 36.38 4.43 -27.90
C GLY A 768 37.03 4.29 -26.53
N VAL A 769 37.46 5.43 -25.99
CA VAL A 769 38.07 5.52 -24.66
C VAL A 769 37.02 5.84 -23.61
N TYR A 770 37.05 5.11 -22.51
CA TYR A 770 36.24 5.31 -21.33
C TYR A 770 37.12 5.35 -20.08
N PHE A 771 36.60 5.92 -19.01
CA PHE A 771 37.24 5.90 -17.70
C PHE A 771 36.38 5.13 -16.71
N TYR A 772 37.00 4.51 -15.72
CA TYR A 772 36.30 3.99 -14.56
C TYR A 772 36.95 4.51 -13.28
N SER A 773 36.12 4.97 -12.35
CA SER A 773 36.54 5.58 -11.09
C SER A 773 35.94 4.83 -9.92
N LEU A 774 36.78 4.47 -8.96
CA LEU A 774 36.40 3.89 -7.67
C LEU A 774 36.66 4.92 -6.58
N GLN A 775 35.58 5.43 -5.99
CA GLN A 775 35.58 6.28 -4.81
C GLN A 775 35.32 5.44 -3.55
N THR A 776 35.91 5.86 -2.43
CA THR A 776 35.68 5.37 -1.06
C THR A 776 35.32 6.55 -0.14
N SER A 777 35.20 6.35 1.17
CA SER A 777 35.06 7.46 2.13
C SER A 777 36.30 8.37 2.22
N LYS A 778 37.49 7.90 1.82
CA LYS A 778 38.78 8.57 2.04
C LYS A 778 39.62 8.82 0.78
N SER A 779 39.29 8.18 -0.32
CA SER A 779 40.13 8.17 -1.53
C SER A 779 39.30 7.96 -2.80
N THR A 780 39.84 8.39 -3.93
CA THR A 780 39.28 8.08 -5.26
C THR A 780 40.44 7.71 -6.20
N GLN A 781 40.29 6.62 -6.95
CA GLN A 781 41.21 6.26 -8.02
C GLN A 781 40.45 6.11 -9.33
N THR A 782 41.04 6.60 -10.43
CA THR A 782 40.47 6.51 -11.77
C THR A 782 41.46 5.86 -12.73
N LYS A 783 40.96 5.01 -13.62
CA LYS A 783 41.73 4.31 -14.65
C LYS A 783 41.06 4.45 -16.02
N LYS A 784 41.82 4.21 -17.08
CA LYS A 784 41.39 4.31 -18.48
C LYS A 784 41.16 2.90 -19.07
N MET A 785 40.05 2.71 -19.76
CA MET A 785 39.78 1.50 -20.56
C MET A 785 39.42 1.85 -22.01
N ILE A 786 39.62 0.90 -22.92
CA ILE A 786 39.44 1.10 -24.36
C ILE A 786 38.51 0.00 -24.88
N LEU A 787 37.32 0.37 -25.32
CA LEU A 787 36.39 -0.53 -26.02
C LEU A 787 36.79 -0.58 -27.49
N ILE A 788 36.94 -1.77 -28.04
CA ILE A 788 37.03 -2.03 -29.47
C ILE A 788 35.92 -3.02 -29.79
N LYS A 789 35.06 -2.68 -30.74
CA LYS A 789 34.13 -3.61 -31.41
C LYS A 789 34.68 -3.92 -32.79
#